data_AF-A0A329WLQ9-F1
#
_entry.id   AF-A0A329WLQ9-F1
#
_cell.length_a   1.000
_cell.length_b   1.000
_cell.length_c   1.000
_cell.angle_alpha   90.00
_cell.angle_beta   90.00
_cell.angle_gamma   90.00
#
_symmetry.space_group_name_H-M   'P 1'
#
loop_
_entity.id
_entity.type
_entity.pdbx_description
1 polymer ?
#
loop_
_entity_poly.entity_id
_entity_poly.type
_entity_poly.pdbx_seq_one_letter_code
_entity_poly.pdbx_strand_id
1 'polypeptide(L)'
;MGQAELDNKLSAIVPDTEFKLDERSTLDILNWLKEYTAIIPFDQEKKQFWDSFYFIQENSPQQLADIYQHANKADGLLPAHQVFVLAFLKLLETTNRLLNTFPARHRDLYYRQLLGLKPRSAQADSVAIGITLNTNNAEFLVPQGTLFDAGQDSAGNPLQYASDIDLLANQGELTDLRWYRKNGDNGWQSAIPFNLSDNIALPENGIQLFSPTANDVPVLSGYLITSSLLAMSAGERHITLTLENDWEGQAEYLTAKISAEDHWLSLSVKLIDKKNIELKLSSTDDPISPPDNLDGMTFDSPVLTLGTTQKPMLPKITGIEININGNRNVHYDSDSGIEQTDTTSFPFGQSPLLGSGFNLIAPEWYGSENATLSLTPQWIGLPTMSFKAWYKGYTPEPDNSAFKVQGYLVTPQTREKLNEAQPLFSGDKEPQGQSLKFTLPKMEYPLADSPSPNDWPASVRIELAGQDFMHAQYWQNPTGKNVPYTPQISALQIQFCAKIKPEQFTIYPLTPFGWGNANTETPTLIHEAFYLGFTGVLPGQTLSLYWQLVGFKALNLSWFYLNTSNNWSKLDKLVDDKTHHLFDRGIWRTLLPQDASNQAALMPTGRYWLKAVITDQTDSQDYPRIKGLLYNTTTATLIKTETIEQDHFINGLTANSIKQPVNASVAISSVTQPWASWNGRPQETEQSFLTRIPARLSHRNRVLSWGNIATLLKDHFVSLFDVQYPSVNELTQIPAPEIQRLIVIPDSRYKDNGDALRPTLNPARLTEMVDWLARLSSPWTTIEISNPTYIDVQIHYQLVFAPGVNPDYGHHQLQQELSRKYMPWGENTAIGVTTGNRIDYYPLLATIQQSPLVERVTDLSMTVANRFTNAVGASTVGENAVGKSIEAADNEVLILVWPDDTSPNQGVDHE
;
A
#
# COMPACT_ATOMS: atom_id res chain seq x y z
N MET A 1 -32.67 58.65 25.04
CA MET A 1 -31.89 57.53 24.48
C MET A 1 -31.04 58.10 23.37
N GLY A 2 -29.73 57.89 23.41
CA GLY A 2 -28.85 58.32 22.32
C GLY A 2 -29.17 57.54 21.05
N GLN A 3 -28.95 58.12 19.88
CA GLN A 3 -29.20 57.43 18.59
C GLN A 3 -28.36 56.17 18.42
N ALA A 4 -27.11 56.18 18.87
CA ALA A 4 -26.26 54.99 18.89
C ALA A 4 -26.80 53.90 19.84
N GLU A 5 -27.43 54.30 20.95
CA GLU A 5 -28.07 53.35 21.87
C GLU A 5 -29.33 52.73 21.25
N LEU A 6 -30.06 53.48 20.40
CA LEU A 6 -31.19 52.96 19.63
C LEU A 6 -30.73 51.95 18.59
N ASP A 7 -29.69 52.27 17.82
CA ASP A 7 -29.16 51.35 16.81
C ASP A 7 -28.69 50.06 17.46
N ASN A 8 -27.88 50.14 18.53
CA ASN A 8 -27.41 48.95 19.25
C ASN A 8 -28.56 48.08 19.76
N LYS A 9 -29.66 48.67 20.27
CA LYS A 9 -30.83 47.91 20.71
C LYS A 9 -31.62 47.32 19.53
N LEU A 10 -31.73 48.03 18.42
CA LEU A 10 -32.43 47.53 17.24
C LEU A 10 -31.67 46.41 16.55
N SER A 11 -30.34 46.56 16.37
CA SER A 11 -29.45 45.54 15.79
C SER A 11 -29.41 44.25 16.61
N ALA A 12 -29.67 44.32 17.92
CA ALA A 12 -29.75 43.15 18.78
C ALA A 12 -31.07 42.36 18.64
N ILE A 13 -32.12 42.97 18.08
CA ILE A 13 -33.47 42.41 18.02
C ILE A 13 -33.87 42.06 16.58
N VAL A 14 -33.46 42.88 15.61
CA VAL A 14 -33.82 42.74 14.20
C VAL A 14 -32.53 42.65 13.39
N PRO A 15 -32.39 41.64 12.51
CA PRO A 15 -31.24 41.57 11.61
C PRO A 15 -31.19 42.83 10.74
N ASP A 16 -30.02 43.45 10.67
CA ASP A 16 -29.82 44.57 9.76
C ASP A 16 -29.90 44.07 8.31
N THR A 17 -30.59 44.80 7.45
CA THR A 17 -30.76 44.44 6.05
C THR A 17 -30.35 45.60 5.17
N GLU A 18 -29.64 45.30 4.08
CA GLU A 18 -29.23 46.33 3.12
C GLU A 18 -30.41 47.14 2.57
N PHE A 19 -31.55 46.49 2.32
CA PHE A 19 -32.76 47.15 1.85
C PHE A 19 -33.45 47.95 2.97
N LYS A 20 -33.73 49.23 2.70
CA LYS A 20 -34.48 50.14 3.56
C LYS A 20 -35.77 50.58 2.87
N LEU A 21 -36.86 50.75 3.63
CA LEU A 21 -38.13 51.26 3.07
C LEU A 21 -38.07 52.74 2.74
N ASP A 22 -37.32 53.51 3.53
CA ASP A 22 -37.14 54.94 3.36
C ASP A 22 -35.64 55.28 3.40
N GLU A 23 -35.07 55.42 2.21
CA GLU A 23 -33.66 55.77 1.95
C GLU A 23 -33.44 57.28 1.80
N ARG A 24 -34.50 58.11 1.94
CA ARG A 24 -34.38 59.56 1.77
C ARG A 24 -33.38 60.11 2.77
N SER A 25 -32.33 60.74 2.25
CA SER A 25 -31.37 61.46 3.05
C SER A 25 -31.97 62.77 3.57
N THR A 26 -31.31 63.40 4.55
CA THR A 26 -31.66 64.75 4.99
C THR A 26 -31.68 65.74 3.82
N LEU A 27 -30.76 65.59 2.86
CA LEU A 27 -30.72 66.41 1.66
C LEU A 27 -31.97 66.23 0.79
N ASP A 28 -32.41 64.99 0.59
CA ASP A 28 -33.62 64.71 -0.20
C ASP A 28 -34.86 65.33 0.45
N ILE A 29 -34.96 65.25 1.78
CA ILE A 29 -36.07 65.85 2.53
C ILE A 29 -36.03 67.38 2.44
N LEU A 30 -34.85 67.98 2.53
CA LEU A 30 -34.69 69.45 2.41
C LEU A 30 -34.95 69.95 0.99
N ASN A 31 -34.54 69.21 -0.04
CA ASN A 31 -34.87 69.51 -1.44
C ASN A 31 -36.38 69.41 -1.66
N TRP A 32 -37.02 68.34 -1.17
CA TRP A 32 -38.47 68.21 -1.22
C TRP A 32 -39.17 69.36 -0.48
N LEU A 33 -38.68 69.76 0.70
CA LEU A 33 -39.22 70.89 1.46
C LEU A 33 -39.09 72.19 0.67
N LYS A 34 -37.98 72.40 -0.05
CA LYS A 34 -37.80 73.57 -0.92
C LYS A 34 -38.82 73.60 -2.05
N GLU A 35 -38.99 72.49 -2.76
CA GLU A 35 -40.01 72.38 -3.82
C GLU A 35 -41.43 72.60 -3.28
N TYR A 36 -41.74 72.00 -2.13
CA TYR A 36 -43.04 72.13 -1.48
C TYR A 36 -43.32 73.55 -0.98
N THR A 37 -42.31 74.26 -0.49
CA THR A 37 -42.49 75.62 0.02
C THR A 37 -42.47 76.68 -1.09
N ALA A 38 -41.89 76.36 -2.25
CA ALA A 38 -41.91 77.22 -3.44
C ALA A 38 -43.30 77.36 -4.10
N ILE A 39 -44.28 76.52 -3.73
CA ILE A 39 -45.66 76.66 -4.20
C ILE A 39 -46.57 77.42 -3.22
N ILE A 40 -46.09 77.71 -2.01
CA ILE A 40 -46.87 78.39 -0.97
C ILE A 40 -46.52 79.88 -1.03
N PRO A 41 -47.47 80.77 -1.35
CA PRO A 41 -47.21 82.20 -1.39
C PRO A 41 -46.92 82.73 0.02
N PHE A 42 -45.86 83.50 0.15
CA PHE A 42 -45.47 84.17 1.40
C PHE A 42 -46.21 85.50 1.56
N ASP A 43 -46.49 86.18 0.45
CA ASP A 43 -47.20 87.45 0.40
C ASP A 43 -48.53 87.36 -0.40
N GLN A 44 -49.43 88.32 -0.18
CA GLN A 44 -50.71 88.36 -0.89
C GLN A 44 -50.55 88.62 -2.39
N GLU A 45 -49.45 89.27 -2.79
CA GLU A 45 -49.12 89.57 -4.20
C GLU A 45 -48.49 88.38 -4.95
N LYS A 46 -48.16 87.28 -4.25
CA LYS A 46 -47.50 86.08 -4.79
C LYS A 46 -46.16 86.37 -5.48
N LYS A 47 -45.41 87.37 -4.99
CA LYS A 47 -44.07 87.72 -5.49
C LYS A 47 -42.97 86.99 -4.72
N GLN A 48 -43.26 86.54 -3.50
CA GLN A 48 -42.35 85.71 -2.69
C GLN A 48 -43.07 84.45 -2.23
N PHE A 49 -42.31 83.36 -2.11
CA PHE A 49 -42.79 82.06 -1.67
C PHE A 49 -42.06 81.62 -0.40
N TRP A 50 -42.62 80.65 0.32
CA TRP A 50 -42.08 80.21 1.62
C TRP A 50 -40.70 79.55 1.51
N ASP A 51 -40.28 79.09 0.33
CA ASP A 51 -38.91 78.60 0.12
C ASP A 51 -37.87 79.70 0.37
N SER A 52 -38.19 80.93 -0.02
CA SER A 52 -37.37 82.11 0.22
C SER A 52 -37.27 82.46 1.70
N PHE A 53 -38.15 81.94 2.56
CA PHE A 53 -38.06 82.05 4.01
C PHE A 53 -37.22 80.94 4.63
N TYR A 54 -37.44 79.67 4.23
CA TYR A 54 -36.71 78.54 4.81
C TYR A 54 -35.25 78.44 4.34
N PHE A 55 -34.92 78.96 3.16
CA PHE A 55 -33.59 78.90 2.54
C PHE A 55 -32.98 80.31 2.34
N ILE A 56 -33.00 81.13 3.39
CA ILE A 56 -32.37 82.47 3.43
C ILE A 56 -30.85 82.42 3.61
N GLN A 57 -30.18 83.56 3.43
CA GLN A 57 -28.75 83.77 3.70
C GLN A 57 -27.83 82.83 2.91
N GLU A 58 -28.23 82.51 1.68
CA GLU A 58 -27.54 81.56 0.81
C GLU A 58 -27.51 80.12 1.35
N ASN A 59 -28.22 79.78 2.44
CA ASN A 59 -28.28 78.41 2.96
C ASN A 59 -29.16 77.53 2.08
N SER A 60 -28.53 76.91 1.08
CA SER A 60 -29.15 75.89 0.24
C SER A 60 -29.49 74.62 1.05
N PRO A 61 -30.41 73.77 0.54
CA PRO A 61 -30.64 72.43 1.09
C PRO A 61 -29.35 71.65 1.34
N GLN A 62 -28.34 71.79 0.47
CA GLN A 62 -27.05 71.13 0.60
C GLN A 62 -26.26 71.63 1.81
N GLN A 63 -26.12 72.94 2.00
CA GLN A 63 -25.42 73.49 3.17
C GLN A 63 -26.14 73.15 4.48
N LEU A 64 -27.48 73.17 4.48
CA LEU A 64 -28.25 72.77 5.66
C LEU A 64 -28.10 71.28 5.97
N ALA A 65 -28.03 70.42 4.95
CA ALA A 65 -27.73 69.00 5.13
C ALA A 65 -26.30 68.77 5.66
N ASP A 66 -25.31 69.53 5.16
CA ASP A 66 -23.93 69.47 5.62
C ASP A 66 -23.81 69.89 7.10
N ILE A 67 -24.49 70.98 7.48
CA ILE A 67 -24.59 71.46 8.86
C ILE A 67 -25.27 70.41 9.74
N TYR A 68 -26.33 69.77 9.24
CA TYR A 68 -27.03 68.71 9.96
C TYR A 68 -26.14 67.50 10.25
N GLN A 69 -25.33 67.07 9.27
CA GLN A 69 -24.38 65.96 9.44
C GLN A 69 -23.19 66.36 10.34
N HIS A 70 -22.79 67.63 10.33
CA HIS A 70 -21.65 68.16 11.06
C HIS A 70 -22.05 69.20 12.10
N ALA A 71 -23.09 68.92 12.89
CA ALA A 71 -23.67 69.88 13.84
C ALA A 71 -22.63 70.48 14.82
N ASN A 72 -21.59 69.71 15.19
CA ASN A 72 -20.49 70.15 16.07
C ASN A 72 -19.57 71.22 15.45
N LYS A 73 -19.66 71.46 14.14
CA LYS A 73 -18.87 72.44 13.38
C LYS A 73 -19.69 73.69 13.01
N ALA A 74 -20.96 73.75 13.42
CA ALA A 74 -21.81 74.91 13.15
C ALA A 74 -21.32 76.13 13.95
N ASP A 75 -21.35 77.31 13.35
CA ASP A 75 -20.88 78.58 13.92
C ASP A 75 -21.80 79.18 15.00
N GLY A 76 -22.95 78.53 15.26
CA GLY A 76 -23.96 78.97 16.22
C GLY A 76 -24.82 80.14 15.74
N LEU A 77 -24.69 80.57 14.48
CA LEU A 77 -25.37 81.75 13.91
C LEU A 77 -26.53 81.40 12.97
N LEU A 78 -26.94 80.13 12.91
CA LEU A 78 -28.01 79.68 12.01
C LEU A 78 -29.37 80.29 12.40
N PRO A 79 -30.16 80.79 11.43
CA PRO A 79 -31.52 81.29 11.67
C PRO A 79 -32.40 80.29 12.45
N ALA A 80 -33.16 80.80 13.43
CA ALA A 80 -33.93 79.96 14.35
C ALA A 80 -34.95 79.02 13.66
N HIS A 81 -35.53 79.44 12.54
CA HIS A 81 -36.46 78.60 11.78
C HIS A 81 -35.74 77.47 11.01
N GLN A 82 -34.50 77.69 10.54
CA GLN A 82 -33.67 76.63 9.95
C GLN A 82 -33.23 75.63 11.02
N VAL A 83 -32.81 76.12 12.20
CA VAL A 83 -32.52 75.26 13.36
C VAL A 83 -33.76 74.45 13.76
N PHE A 84 -34.94 75.06 13.76
CA PHE A 84 -36.20 74.38 14.06
C PHE A 84 -36.48 73.24 13.09
N VAL A 85 -36.31 73.46 11.77
CA VAL A 85 -36.44 72.41 10.76
C VAL A 85 -35.42 71.29 10.99
N LEU A 86 -34.15 71.62 11.20
CA LEU A 86 -33.11 70.61 11.46
C LEU A 86 -33.38 69.81 12.74
N ALA A 87 -33.84 70.46 13.82
CA ALA A 87 -34.25 69.79 15.04
C ALA A 87 -35.47 68.86 14.81
N PHE A 88 -36.43 69.29 13.99
CA PHE A 88 -37.56 68.46 13.61
C PHE A 88 -37.14 67.22 12.81
N LEU A 89 -36.24 67.37 11.83
CA LEU A 89 -35.66 66.25 11.10
C LEU A 89 -34.92 65.27 12.04
N LYS A 90 -34.24 65.80 13.06
CA LYS A 90 -33.57 64.97 14.07
C LYS A 90 -34.52 64.08 14.87
N LEU A 91 -35.72 64.59 15.16
CA LEU A 91 -36.77 63.80 15.80
C LEU A 91 -37.30 62.70 14.86
N LEU A 92 -37.49 63.03 13.57
CA LEU A 92 -38.01 62.08 12.57
C LEU A 92 -37.07 60.92 12.26
N GLU A 93 -35.75 61.05 12.49
CA GLU A 93 -34.81 59.93 12.35
C GLU A 93 -35.21 58.70 13.19
N THR A 94 -35.78 58.92 14.38
CA THR A 94 -36.22 57.82 15.25
C THR A 94 -37.32 57.00 14.56
N THR A 95 -38.32 57.68 13.98
CA THR A 95 -39.41 57.02 13.26
C THR A 95 -38.94 56.37 11.96
N ASN A 96 -38.01 57.02 11.23
CA ASN A 96 -37.44 56.45 10.01
C ASN A 96 -36.64 55.18 10.31
N ARG A 97 -35.82 55.16 11.37
CA ARG A 97 -35.07 53.96 11.80
C ARG A 97 -36.00 52.82 12.17
N LEU A 98 -37.05 53.08 12.95
CA LEU A 98 -38.04 52.06 13.30
C LEU A 98 -38.77 51.55 12.05
N LEU A 99 -39.14 52.42 11.11
CA LEU A 99 -39.77 52.03 9.85
C LEU A 99 -38.84 51.13 9.02
N ASN A 100 -37.55 51.46 8.96
CA ASN A 100 -36.56 50.69 8.22
C ASN A 100 -36.26 49.30 8.82
N THR A 101 -36.67 49.03 10.07
CA THR A 101 -36.65 47.66 10.62
C THR A 101 -37.82 46.77 10.14
N PHE A 102 -38.85 47.36 9.51
CA PHE A 102 -40.07 46.65 9.14
C PHE A 102 -39.87 45.54 8.10
N PRO A 103 -39.09 45.71 7.00
CA PRO A 103 -38.88 44.65 6.01
C PRO A 103 -38.27 43.39 6.59
N ALA A 104 -37.25 43.53 7.45
CA ALA A 104 -36.58 42.43 8.11
C ALA A 104 -37.56 41.66 9.00
N ARG A 105 -38.35 42.36 9.82
CA ARG A 105 -39.41 41.77 10.65
C ARG A 105 -40.51 41.11 9.83
N HIS A 106 -40.91 41.70 8.71
CA HIS A 106 -41.92 41.12 7.83
C HIS A 106 -41.43 39.82 7.19
N ARG A 107 -40.16 39.79 6.75
CA ARG A 107 -39.52 38.56 6.25
C ARG A 107 -39.45 37.48 7.33
N ASP A 108 -39.09 37.85 8.56
CA ASP A 108 -39.05 36.92 9.69
C ASP A 108 -40.44 36.34 10.03
N LEU A 109 -41.47 37.20 10.10
CA LEU A 109 -42.87 36.79 10.24
C LEU A 109 -43.26 35.76 9.16
N TYR A 110 -42.91 36.04 7.91
CA TYR A 110 -43.23 35.15 6.79
C TYR A 110 -42.50 33.81 6.87
N TYR A 111 -41.18 33.81 7.09
CA TYR A 111 -40.41 32.57 7.13
C TYR A 111 -40.68 31.73 8.38
N ARG A 112 -40.74 32.35 9.56
CA ARG A 112 -40.85 31.61 10.82
C ARG A 112 -42.28 31.36 11.26
N GLN A 113 -43.16 32.35 11.20
CA GLN A 113 -44.52 32.21 11.75
C GLN A 113 -45.49 31.63 10.73
N LEU A 114 -45.40 32.04 9.45
CA LEU A 114 -46.28 31.54 8.40
C LEU A 114 -45.78 30.22 7.79
N LEU A 115 -44.50 30.15 7.39
CA LEU A 115 -43.93 28.96 6.77
C LEU A 115 -43.34 27.94 7.76
N GLY A 116 -43.15 28.31 9.04
CA GLY A 116 -42.62 27.41 10.06
C GLY A 116 -41.15 27.02 9.86
N LEU A 117 -40.40 27.78 9.07
CA LEU A 117 -38.99 27.49 8.75
C LEU A 117 -38.09 27.89 9.90
N LYS A 118 -37.05 27.09 10.13
CA LYS A 118 -36.07 27.30 11.18
C LYS A 118 -34.64 27.15 10.63
N PRO A 119 -33.65 27.83 11.26
CA PRO A 119 -32.24 27.54 11.01
C PRO A 119 -31.94 26.05 11.27
N ARG A 120 -31.00 25.48 10.51
CA ARG A 120 -30.52 24.12 10.77
C ARG A 120 -29.72 24.08 12.08
N SER A 121 -30.01 23.07 12.90
CA SER A 121 -29.21 22.77 14.10
C SER A 121 -27.80 22.33 13.71
N ALA A 122 -26.86 22.44 14.66
CA ALA A 122 -25.53 21.89 14.50
C ALA A 122 -25.57 20.36 14.26
N GLN A 123 -24.75 19.89 13.33
CA GLN A 123 -24.58 18.47 13.02
C GLN A 123 -23.35 17.94 13.73
N ALA A 124 -23.53 16.84 14.46
CA ALA A 124 -22.45 16.15 15.15
C ALA A 124 -21.40 15.63 14.15
N ASP A 125 -20.13 15.79 14.49
CA ASP A 125 -19.03 15.11 13.83
C ASP A 125 -18.84 13.69 14.37
N SER A 126 -18.15 12.88 13.58
CA SER A 126 -17.83 11.48 13.88
C SER A 126 -16.33 11.25 13.89
N VAL A 127 -15.89 10.26 14.66
CA VAL A 127 -14.51 9.81 14.79
C VAL A 127 -14.43 8.29 14.73
N ALA A 128 -13.28 7.76 14.32
CA ALA A 128 -12.97 6.33 14.39
C ALA A 128 -12.07 6.11 15.62
N ILE A 129 -12.48 5.17 16.46
CA ILE A 129 -11.83 4.88 17.74
C ILE A 129 -11.38 3.42 17.76
N GLY A 130 -10.11 3.20 18.10
CA GLY A 130 -9.51 1.90 18.38
C GLY A 130 -9.41 1.65 19.87
N ILE A 131 -9.70 0.42 20.29
CA ILE A 131 -9.73 0.04 21.71
C ILE A 131 -8.75 -1.09 21.94
N THR A 132 -7.79 -0.86 22.83
CA THR A 132 -6.85 -1.88 23.29
C THR A 132 -7.29 -2.35 24.67
N LEU A 133 -7.33 -3.66 24.87
CA LEU A 133 -7.67 -4.25 26.17
C LEU A 133 -6.42 -4.50 27.02
N ASN A 134 -6.61 -4.57 28.34
CA ASN A 134 -5.60 -5.05 29.27
C ASN A 134 -5.41 -6.57 29.14
N THR A 135 -4.21 -7.06 29.48
CA THR A 135 -3.82 -8.47 29.39
C THR A 135 -4.65 -9.43 30.27
N ASN A 136 -5.39 -8.90 31.25
CA ASN A 136 -6.20 -9.70 32.17
C ASN A 136 -7.61 -10.05 31.62
N ASN A 137 -8.08 -9.40 30.55
CA ASN A 137 -9.41 -9.64 29.99
C ASN A 137 -9.30 -10.08 28.54
N ALA A 138 -9.69 -11.33 28.24
CA ALA A 138 -9.65 -11.86 26.88
C ALA A 138 -10.62 -11.13 25.92
N GLU A 139 -11.81 -10.77 26.42
CA GLU A 139 -12.83 -10.00 25.69
C GLU A 139 -13.56 -9.04 26.61
N PHE A 140 -14.04 -7.93 26.04
CA PHE A 140 -14.84 -6.93 26.74
C PHE A 140 -15.86 -6.28 25.80
N LEU A 141 -17.13 -6.27 26.20
CA LEU A 141 -18.18 -5.59 25.44
C LEU A 141 -18.17 -4.10 25.75
N VAL A 142 -17.91 -3.29 24.73
CA VAL A 142 -18.12 -1.85 24.72
C VAL A 142 -19.51 -1.61 24.13
N PRO A 143 -20.52 -1.30 24.97
CA PRO A 143 -21.88 -1.11 24.48
C PRO A 143 -21.98 0.16 23.65
N GLN A 144 -22.94 0.18 22.72
CA GLN A 144 -23.40 1.38 22.05
C GLN A 144 -23.75 2.46 23.08
N GLY A 145 -23.34 3.70 22.81
CA GLY A 145 -23.53 4.83 23.72
C GLY A 145 -22.44 4.97 24.79
N THR A 146 -21.37 4.16 24.76
CA THR A 146 -20.21 4.36 25.63
C THR A 146 -19.58 5.72 25.33
N LEU A 147 -19.36 6.53 26.36
CA LEU A 147 -18.86 7.88 26.23
C LEU A 147 -17.32 7.92 26.29
N PHE A 148 -16.73 8.62 25.34
CA PHE A 148 -15.30 8.89 25.23
C PHE A 148 -14.99 10.36 25.44
N ASP A 149 -13.94 10.65 26.20
CA ASP A 149 -13.52 12.00 26.57
C ASP A 149 -12.58 12.57 25.51
N ALA A 150 -12.94 13.73 24.95
CA ALA A 150 -12.19 14.46 23.94
C ALA A 150 -11.70 15.84 24.42
N GLY A 151 -11.74 16.10 25.74
CA GLY A 151 -11.34 17.38 26.31
C GLY A 151 -12.50 18.39 26.39
N GLN A 152 -12.21 19.66 26.13
CA GLN A 152 -13.18 20.77 26.27
C GLN A 152 -13.07 21.74 25.09
N ASP A 153 -14.17 22.42 24.78
CA ASP A 153 -14.18 23.52 23.81
C ASP A 153 -13.62 24.84 24.40
N SER A 154 -13.60 25.90 23.59
CA SER A 154 -13.11 27.23 23.99
C SER A 154 -13.92 27.89 25.10
N ALA A 155 -15.17 27.47 25.32
CA ALA A 155 -16.03 27.93 26.42
C ALA A 155 -15.95 27.03 27.67
N GLY A 156 -15.16 25.95 27.62
CA GLY A 156 -14.98 25.00 28.73
C GLY A 156 -16.05 23.89 28.79
N ASN A 157 -16.88 23.73 27.76
CA ASN A 157 -17.84 22.63 27.69
C ASN A 157 -17.13 21.32 27.34
N PRO A 158 -17.46 20.20 28.00
CA PRO A 158 -16.81 18.92 27.72
C PRO A 158 -17.23 18.35 26.36
N LEU A 159 -16.24 17.97 25.54
CA LEU A 159 -16.43 17.29 24.27
C LEU A 159 -16.49 15.78 24.53
N GLN A 160 -17.64 15.17 24.24
CA GLN A 160 -17.90 13.76 24.51
C GLN A 160 -18.43 13.07 23.25
N TYR A 161 -17.87 11.91 22.93
CA TYR A 161 -18.29 11.11 21.78
C TYR A 161 -18.90 9.79 22.27
N ALA A 162 -20.03 9.40 21.71
CA ALA A 162 -20.73 8.17 22.05
C ALA A 162 -20.49 7.12 20.96
N SER A 163 -20.13 5.88 21.33
CA SER A 163 -20.01 4.78 20.35
C SER A 163 -21.32 4.54 19.61
N ASP A 164 -21.23 4.39 18.28
CA ASP A 164 -22.41 4.24 17.43
C ASP A 164 -22.98 2.83 17.44
N ILE A 165 -22.14 1.83 17.74
CA ILE A 165 -22.48 0.41 17.70
C ILE A 165 -21.79 -0.35 18.84
N ASP A 166 -22.33 -1.52 19.18
CA ASP A 166 -21.68 -2.45 20.08
C ASP A 166 -20.36 -2.96 19.45
N LEU A 167 -19.32 -3.04 20.28
CA LEU A 167 -18.03 -3.63 19.94
C LEU A 167 -17.64 -4.63 21.02
N LEU A 168 -17.53 -5.90 20.65
CA LEU A 168 -16.86 -6.89 21.48
C LEU A 168 -15.36 -6.84 21.19
N ALA A 169 -14.64 -6.03 21.97
CA ALA A 169 -13.20 -5.91 21.84
C ALA A 169 -12.51 -7.15 22.41
N ASN A 170 -11.35 -7.51 21.85
CA ASN A 170 -10.52 -8.62 22.30
C ASN A 170 -9.05 -8.19 22.45
N GLN A 171 -8.14 -9.09 22.81
CA GLN A 171 -6.71 -8.79 22.99
C GLN A 171 -5.89 -8.80 21.69
N GLY A 172 -6.55 -8.97 20.55
CA GLY A 172 -5.90 -9.09 19.27
C GLY A 172 -5.27 -7.80 18.77
N GLU A 173 -4.37 -7.96 17.81
CA GLU A 173 -3.72 -6.86 17.09
C GLU A 173 -3.50 -7.28 15.63
N LEU A 174 -3.66 -6.33 14.71
CA LEU A 174 -3.21 -6.49 13.33
C LEU A 174 -1.69 -6.30 13.30
N THR A 175 -0.95 -7.35 12.95
CA THR A 175 0.52 -7.33 12.97
C THR A 175 1.14 -7.28 11.58
N ASP A 176 0.41 -7.74 10.56
CA ASP A 176 0.95 -7.91 9.22
C ASP A 176 -0.06 -7.50 8.14
N LEU A 177 0.43 -6.79 7.12
CA LEU A 177 -0.19 -6.67 5.81
C LEU A 177 0.83 -7.15 4.79
N ARG A 178 0.45 -8.14 3.98
CA ARG A 178 1.28 -8.68 2.90
C ARG A 178 0.47 -8.76 1.63
N TRP A 179 1.11 -8.72 0.47
CA TRP A 179 0.42 -9.04 -0.79
C TRP A 179 1.35 -9.65 -1.80
N TYR A 180 0.76 -10.31 -2.80
CA TYR A 180 1.46 -10.59 -4.04
C TYR A 180 0.74 -9.91 -5.21
N ARG A 181 1.53 -9.43 -6.16
CA ARG A 181 1.10 -8.65 -7.32
C ARG A 181 1.75 -9.16 -8.59
N LYS A 182 1.14 -8.88 -9.74
CA LYS A 182 1.75 -9.19 -11.04
C LYS A 182 2.87 -8.20 -11.32
N ASN A 183 3.95 -8.69 -11.94
CA ASN A 183 5.02 -7.86 -12.47
C ASN A 183 5.19 -8.13 -13.97
N GLY A 184 4.45 -7.39 -14.80
CA GLY A 184 4.37 -7.63 -16.24
C GLY A 184 3.83 -9.02 -16.59
N ASP A 185 4.18 -9.51 -17.78
CA ASP A 185 3.72 -10.82 -18.28
C ASP A 185 4.48 -12.01 -17.68
N ASN A 186 5.64 -11.77 -17.06
CA ASN A 186 6.66 -12.80 -16.85
C ASN A 186 6.79 -13.32 -15.41
N GLY A 187 6.16 -12.71 -14.39
CA GLY A 187 6.29 -13.19 -13.01
C GLY A 187 5.39 -12.52 -11.96
N TRP A 188 5.47 -13.04 -10.74
CA TRP A 188 4.77 -12.51 -9.56
C TRP A 188 5.78 -11.95 -8.57
N GLN A 189 5.42 -10.88 -7.88
CA GLN A 189 6.21 -10.31 -6.79
C GLN A 189 5.40 -10.32 -5.51
N SER A 190 6.07 -10.55 -4.40
CA SER A 190 5.52 -10.48 -3.05
C SER A 190 6.07 -9.25 -2.35
N ALA A 191 5.26 -8.64 -1.49
CA ALA A 191 5.62 -7.47 -0.71
C ALA A 191 5.09 -7.61 0.72
N ILE A 192 5.79 -6.97 1.65
CA ILE A 192 5.41 -6.85 3.07
C ILE A 192 5.32 -5.35 3.43
N PRO A 193 4.20 -4.68 3.11
CA PRO A 193 3.97 -3.27 3.45
C PRO A 193 3.92 -2.93 4.94
N PHE A 194 3.54 -3.89 5.78
CA PHE A 194 3.42 -3.70 7.22
C PHE A 194 3.74 -5.00 7.95
N ASN A 195 4.62 -4.91 8.94
CA ASN A 195 4.99 -6.02 9.80
C ASN A 195 5.54 -5.48 11.13
N LEU A 196 4.88 -5.79 12.24
CA LEU A 196 5.30 -5.31 13.56
C LEU A 196 6.59 -5.97 14.09
N SER A 197 6.86 -7.25 13.78
CA SER A 197 8.06 -7.94 14.27
C SER A 197 9.35 -7.38 13.66
N ASP A 198 9.26 -6.93 12.41
CA ASP A 198 10.38 -6.44 11.61
C ASP A 198 10.44 -4.89 11.61
N ASN A 199 9.60 -4.23 12.42
CA ASN A 199 9.44 -2.78 12.51
C ASN A 199 9.12 -2.08 11.16
N ILE A 200 8.36 -2.75 10.30
CA ILE A 200 7.89 -2.19 9.02
C ILE A 200 6.53 -1.52 9.25
N ALA A 201 6.51 -0.18 9.20
CA ALA A 201 5.30 0.62 9.34
C ALA A 201 4.70 1.02 7.97
N LEU A 202 3.40 1.29 7.93
CA LEU A 202 2.76 1.87 6.75
C LEU A 202 3.32 3.29 6.49
N PRO A 203 3.52 3.69 5.21
CA PRO A 203 3.96 5.05 4.87
C PRO A 203 2.98 6.11 5.37
N GLU A 204 3.47 7.30 5.79
CA GLU A 204 2.62 8.39 6.31
C GLU A 204 1.55 8.86 5.30
N ASN A 205 1.90 8.87 4.01
CA ASN A 205 0.96 9.23 2.94
C ASN A 205 0.05 8.06 2.51
N GLY A 206 0.08 6.93 3.23
CA GLY A 206 -0.57 5.69 2.85
C GLY A 206 0.09 5.01 1.65
N ILE A 207 -0.37 3.78 1.36
CA ILE A 207 0.14 2.93 0.28
C ILE A 207 -0.99 2.50 -0.65
N GLN A 208 -0.75 2.51 -1.96
CA GLN A 208 -1.70 1.97 -2.92
C GLN A 208 -1.62 0.45 -2.89
N LEU A 209 -2.77 -0.22 -2.80
CA LEU A 209 -2.81 -1.67 -2.76
C LEU A 209 -2.17 -2.24 -4.03
N PHE A 210 -1.25 -3.21 -3.86
CA PHE A 210 -0.44 -3.79 -4.94
C PHE A 210 0.51 -2.82 -5.67
N SER A 211 0.82 -1.66 -5.10
CA SER A 211 1.91 -0.86 -5.62
C SER A 211 3.26 -1.54 -5.36
N PRO A 212 4.29 -1.26 -6.18
CA PRO A 212 5.66 -1.65 -5.86
C PRO A 212 6.10 -1.13 -4.49
N THR A 213 6.87 -1.93 -3.76
CA THR A 213 7.53 -1.52 -2.51
C THR A 213 9.04 -1.70 -2.62
N ALA A 214 9.80 -1.09 -1.71
CA ALA A 214 11.26 -1.21 -1.68
C ALA A 214 11.73 -2.66 -1.42
N ASN A 215 10.87 -3.48 -0.80
CA ASN A 215 11.18 -4.85 -0.38
C ASN A 215 10.45 -5.90 -1.23
N ASP A 216 10.14 -5.59 -2.48
CA ASP A 216 9.47 -6.55 -3.38
C ASP A 216 10.41 -7.71 -3.73
N VAL A 217 9.98 -8.93 -3.43
CA VAL A 217 10.74 -10.17 -3.72
C VAL A 217 10.00 -10.99 -4.77
N PRO A 218 10.69 -11.50 -5.82
CA PRO A 218 10.08 -12.41 -6.78
C PRO A 218 9.49 -13.66 -6.10
N VAL A 219 8.26 -14.01 -6.45
CA VAL A 219 7.59 -15.21 -5.94
C VAL A 219 8.18 -16.43 -6.64
N LEU A 220 8.78 -17.31 -5.85
CA LEU A 220 9.28 -18.60 -6.32
C LEU A 220 8.13 -19.58 -6.56
N SER A 221 7.93 -19.96 -7.81
CA SER A 221 7.01 -21.04 -8.20
C SER A 221 7.76 -22.36 -8.26
N GLY A 222 7.52 -23.25 -7.30
CA GLY A 222 8.20 -24.55 -7.27
C GLY A 222 7.88 -25.34 -6.02
N TYR A 223 8.91 -25.95 -5.43
CA TYR A 223 8.77 -27.00 -4.43
C TYR A 223 9.77 -26.86 -3.28
N LEU A 224 9.32 -27.28 -2.12
CA LEU A 224 10.12 -27.63 -0.97
C LEU A 224 10.17 -29.15 -0.90
N ILE A 225 11.36 -29.73 -0.81
CA ILE A 225 11.61 -31.16 -0.93
C ILE A 225 12.36 -31.59 0.30
N THR A 226 11.90 -32.66 0.95
CA THR A 226 12.54 -33.21 2.15
C THR A 226 12.93 -34.66 1.93
N SER A 227 14.13 -35.04 2.35
CA SER A 227 14.60 -36.42 2.35
C SER A 227 15.81 -36.58 3.26
N SER A 228 15.87 -37.67 4.03
CA SER A 228 17.05 -37.98 4.86
C SER A 228 18.30 -38.24 4.02
N LEU A 229 18.15 -38.71 2.77
CA LEU A 229 19.26 -38.96 1.85
C LEU A 229 19.91 -37.67 1.32
N LEU A 230 19.29 -36.50 1.54
CA LEU A 230 19.92 -35.22 1.22
C LEU A 230 20.98 -34.79 2.25
N ALA A 231 21.10 -35.49 3.40
CA ALA A 231 22.03 -35.19 4.49
C ALA A 231 23.48 -35.53 4.11
N MET A 232 24.04 -34.80 3.14
CA MET A 232 25.38 -35.01 2.61
C MET A 232 26.34 -34.02 3.27
N SER A 233 27.24 -34.56 4.09
CA SER A 233 28.00 -33.74 5.03
C SER A 233 29.33 -33.21 4.46
N ALA A 234 29.85 -33.80 3.39
CA ALA A 234 31.09 -33.34 2.74
C ALA A 234 31.20 -33.78 1.27
N GLY A 235 32.24 -33.29 0.59
CA GLY A 235 32.53 -33.61 -0.80
C GLY A 235 31.80 -32.69 -1.79
N GLU A 236 32.13 -32.82 -3.08
CA GLU A 236 31.39 -32.16 -4.14
C GLU A 236 30.07 -32.90 -4.33
N ARG A 237 28.96 -32.23 -4.07
CA ARG A 237 27.63 -32.83 -3.97
C ARG A 237 26.80 -32.39 -5.16
N HIS A 238 26.28 -33.35 -5.91
CA HIS A 238 25.40 -33.12 -7.05
C HIS A 238 24.04 -33.77 -6.76
N ILE A 239 22.96 -33.03 -6.97
CA ILE A 239 21.58 -33.51 -6.85
C ILE A 239 20.94 -33.36 -8.22
N THR A 240 20.53 -34.46 -8.82
CA THR A 240 19.80 -34.46 -10.09
C THR A 240 18.32 -34.70 -9.83
N LEU A 241 17.49 -33.78 -10.30
CA LEU A 241 16.04 -33.83 -10.18
C LEU A 241 15.42 -34.13 -11.54
N THR A 242 14.50 -35.09 -11.58
CA THR A 242 13.77 -35.48 -12.79
C THR A 242 12.32 -34.97 -12.73
N LEU A 243 11.96 -34.14 -13.70
CA LEU A 243 10.62 -33.58 -13.89
C LEU A 243 9.71 -34.58 -14.61
N GLU A 244 8.42 -34.56 -14.27
CA GLU A 244 7.38 -35.37 -14.92
C GLU A 244 7.25 -35.03 -16.42
N ASN A 245 7.20 -33.73 -16.72
CA ASN A 245 7.01 -33.17 -18.05
C ASN A 245 8.20 -32.30 -18.48
N ASP A 246 8.33 -32.09 -19.80
CA ASP A 246 9.33 -31.17 -20.35
C ASP A 246 9.06 -29.74 -19.84
N TRP A 247 10.13 -29.06 -19.42
CA TRP A 247 10.11 -27.68 -18.97
C TRP A 247 10.92 -26.80 -19.94
N GLU A 248 10.26 -25.82 -20.53
CA GLU A 248 10.82 -24.90 -21.53
C GLU A 248 11.37 -23.60 -20.91
N GLY A 249 11.60 -23.59 -19.59
CA GLY A 249 12.16 -22.43 -18.87
C GLY A 249 13.68 -22.29 -19.02
N GLN A 250 14.23 -21.21 -18.47
CA GLN A 250 15.66 -20.91 -18.50
C GLN A 250 16.29 -21.12 -17.12
N ALA A 251 17.50 -21.69 -17.08
CA ALA A 251 18.21 -21.98 -15.83
C ALA A 251 18.51 -20.74 -14.98
N GLU A 252 18.68 -19.57 -15.62
CA GLU A 252 18.98 -18.29 -14.94
C GLU A 252 17.87 -17.82 -13.99
N TYR A 253 16.64 -18.31 -14.19
CA TYR A 253 15.49 -18.00 -13.33
C TYR A 253 15.22 -19.06 -12.27
N LEU A 254 16.00 -20.15 -12.25
CA LEU A 254 15.94 -21.16 -11.20
C LEU A 254 16.75 -20.71 -10.00
N THR A 255 16.12 -20.78 -8.83
CA THR A 255 16.79 -20.64 -7.55
C THR A 255 16.65 -21.93 -6.79
N ALA A 256 17.77 -22.44 -6.28
CA ALA A 256 17.79 -23.62 -5.43
C ALA A 256 18.62 -23.35 -4.17
N LYS A 257 18.06 -23.70 -3.01
CA LYS A 257 18.75 -23.59 -1.72
C LYS A 257 18.47 -24.82 -0.87
N ILE A 258 19.43 -25.24 -0.06
CA ILE A 258 19.29 -26.39 0.83
C ILE A 258 19.65 -26.02 2.27
N SER A 259 18.96 -26.61 3.24
CA SER A 259 19.14 -26.26 4.65
C SER A 259 20.49 -26.74 5.21
N ALA A 260 21.09 -25.90 6.04
CA ALA A 260 22.22 -26.22 6.90
C ALA A 260 21.99 -25.55 8.27
N GLU A 261 21.37 -26.29 9.19
CA GLU A 261 21.00 -25.84 10.52
C GLU A 261 20.18 -24.54 10.48
N ASP A 262 20.80 -23.40 10.82
CA ASP A 262 20.16 -22.09 10.95
C ASP A 262 20.26 -21.20 9.69
N HIS A 263 20.81 -21.71 8.58
CA HIS A 263 20.95 -20.94 7.34
C HIS A 263 20.77 -21.75 6.06
N TRP A 264 20.64 -21.05 4.94
CA TRP A 264 20.48 -21.63 3.59
C TRP A 264 21.81 -21.70 2.82
N LEU A 265 22.15 -22.88 2.30
CA LEU A 265 23.22 -23.05 1.32
C LEU A 265 22.67 -22.86 -0.10
N SER A 266 23.28 -21.98 -0.88
CA SER A 266 22.86 -21.71 -2.26
C SER A 266 23.46 -22.74 -3.21
N LEU A 267 22.63 -23.36 -4.04
CA LEU A 267 23.05 -24.38 -5.01
C LEU A 267 23.21 -23.77 -6.40
N SER A 268 24.29 -24.11 -7.08
CA SER A 268 24.42 -23.78 -8.50
C SER A 268 23.50 -24.67 -9.33
N VAL A 269 22.76 -24.08 -10.27
CA VAL A 269 21.73 -24.77 -11.05
C VAL A 269 22.16 -24.92 -12.51
N LYS A 270 22.00 -26.12 -13.07
CA LYS A 270 22.25 -26.40 -14.48
C LYS A 270 21.15 -27.29 -15.06
N LEU A 271 20.58 -26.89 -16.19
CA LEU A 271 19.70 -27.76 -16.98
C LEU A 271 20.55 -28.76 -17.75
N ILE A 272 20.35 -30.05 -17.51
CA ILE A 272 20.97 -31.12 -18.32
C ILE A 272 20.22 -31.25 -19.64
N ASP A 273 18.88 -31.28 -19.56
CA ASP A 273 17.95 -31.34 -20.67
C ASP A 273 16.60 -30.72 -20.23
N LYS A 274 15.51 -30.94 -21.00
CA LYS A 274 14.18 -30.40 -20.68
C LYS A 274 13.50 -31.06 -19.47
N LYS A 275 14.01 -32.19 -18.97
CA LYS A 275 13.45 -32.95 -17.85
C LYS A 275 14.37 -33.05 -16.64
N ASN A 276 15.67 -32.84 -16.79
CA ASN A 276 16.65 -33.09 -15.74
C ASN A 276 17.37 -31.80 -15.33
N ILE A 277 17.29 -31.48 -14.04
CA ILE A 277 17.95 -30.33 -13.40
C ILE A 277 19.06 -30.85 -12.48
N GLU A 278 20.28 -30.38 -12.68
CA GLU A 278 21.45 -30.65 -11.84
C GLU A 278 21.68 -29.48 -10.89
N LEU A 279 21.77 -29.78 -9.58
CA LEU A 279 22.10 -28.84 -8.53
C LEU A 279 23.45 -29.22 -7.94
N LYS A 280 24.37 -28.25 -7.76
CA LYS A 280 25.71 -28.54 -7.21
C LYS A 280 26.05 -27.67 -6.02
N LEU A 281 26.72 -28.32 -5.07
CA LEU A 281 27.33 -27.72 -3.88
C LEU A 281 28.81 -28.10 -3.82
N SER A 282 29.67 -27.13 -3.51
CA SER A 282 31.13 -27.30 -3.48
C SER A 282 31.55 -28.21 -2.32
N SER A 283 32.77 -28.75 -2.39
CA SER A 283 33.37 -29.52 -1.29
C SER A 283 33.75 -28.69 -0.05
N THR A 284 33.74 -27.35 -0.20
CA THR A 284 34.06 -26.38 0.86
C THR A 284 32.84 -25.88 1.62
N ASP A 285 31.63 -26.07 1.09
CA ASP A 285 30.41 -25.58 1.73
C ASP A 285 30.03 -26.46 2.92
N ASP A 286 29.28 -25.89 3.86
CA ASP A 286 28.91 -26.54 5.11
C ASP A 286 28.09 -27.84 4.89
N PRO A 287 28.04 -28.72 5.91
CA PRO A 287 27.22 -29.94 5.87
C PRO A 287 25.74 -29.63 5.62
N ILE A 288 25.07 -30.45 4.80
CA ILE A 288 23.62 -30.36 4.66
C ILE A 288 22.97 -31.05 5.85
N SER A 289 22.09 -30.34 6.55
CA SER A 289 21.43 -30.81 7.77
C SER A 289 19.97 -30.35 7.83
N PRO A 290 19.13 -30.97 8.69
CA PRO A 290 17.77 -30.49 8.92
C PRO A 290 17.75 -29.03 9.42
N PRO A 291 16.75 -28.24 9.03
CA PRO A 291 16.65 -26.85 9.47
C PRO A 291 16.33 -26.76 10.97
N ASP A 292 17.05 -25.88 11.67
CA ASP A 292 16.77 -25.48 13.06
C ASP A 292 16.07 -24.12 13.06
N ASN A 293 14.73 -24.14 13.01
CA ASN A 293 13.88 -22.95 12.97
C ASN A 293 14.20 -21.96 11.81
N LEU A 294 14.85 -22.44 10.74
CA LEU A 294 15.17 -21.66 9.55
C LEU A 294 13.88 -21.19 8.85
N ASP A 295 13.67 -19.87 8.76
CA ASP A 295 12.42 -19.26 8.26
C ASP A 295 11.14 -19.78 8.95
N GLY A 296 11.24 -20.18 10.23
CA GLY A 296 10.12 -20.76 10.98
C GLY A 296 9.80 -22.21 10.62
N MET A 297 10.70 -22.88 9.89
CA MET A 297 10.57 -24.29 9.50
C MET A 297 11.25 -25.19 10.53
N THR A 298 10.57 -26.28 10.89
CA THR A 298 11.14 -27.38 11.69
C THR A 298 10.86 -28.69 10.97
N PHE A 299 11.93 -29.38 10.56
CA PHE A 299 11.85 -30.66 9.88
C PHE A 299 12.92 -31.60 10.46
N ASP A 300 12.63 -32.89 10.52
CA ASP A 300 13.59 -33.92 10.96
C ASP A 300 14.57 -34.34 9.85
N SER A 301 14.44 -33.75 8.66
CA SER A 301 15.25 -34.07 7.48
C SER A 301 15.64 -32.78 6.75
N PRO A 302 16.77 -32.77 6.02
CA PRO A 302 17.16 -31.62 5.22
C PRO A 302 16.09 -31.21 4.21
N VAL A 303 16.02 -29.90 4.00
CA VAL A 303 15.03 -29.25 3.16
C VAL A 303 15.72 -28.61 1.97
N LEU A 304 15.31 -29.01 0.77
CA LEU A 304 15.72 -28.41 -0.50
C LEU A 304 14.56 -27.56 -1.05
N THR A 305 14.79 -26.27 -1.24
CA THR A 305 13.90 -25.38 -1.98
C THR A 305 14.36 -25.28 -3.42
N LEU A 306 13.44 -25.43 -4.36
CA LEU A 306 13.68 -25.22 -5.80
C LEU A 306 12.49 -24.47 -6.37
N GLY A 307 12.72 -23.35 -7.04
CA GLY A 307 11.66 -22.60 -7.71
C GLY A 307 12.15 -21.81 -8.90
N THR A 308 11.21 -21.45 -9.78
CA THR A 308 11.43 -20.48 -10.85
C THR A 308 10.78 -19.15 -10.51
N THR A 309 11.44 -18.03 -10.82
CA THR A 309 10.87 -16.68 -10.66
C THR A 309 10.02 -16.25 -11.87
N GLN A 310 10.13 -16.99 -12.99
CA GLN A 310 9.39 -16.73 -14.23
C GLN A 310 8.57 -17.94 -14.69
N LYS A 311 7.62 -17.69 -15.60
CA LYS A 311 6.91 -18.76 -16.32
C LYS A 311 7.84 -19.46 -17.33
N PRO A 312 7.59 -20.75 -17.66
CA PRO A 312 6.53 -21.62 -17.15
C PRO A 312 6.83 -22.18 -15.74
N MET A 313 5.79 -22.53 -14.97
CA MET A 313 5.95 -23.15 -13.65
C MET A 313 6.66 -24.51 -13.75
N LEU A 314 7.40 -24.87 -12.70
CA LEU A 314 8.10 -26.15 -12.64
C LEU A 314 7.10 -27.33 -12.57
N PRO A 315 7.20 -28.33 -13.47
CA PRO A 315 6.45 -29.57 -13.38
C PRO A 315 6.77 -30.34 -12.09
N LYS A 316 5.89 -31.29 -11.73
CA LYS A 316 6.10 -32.15 -10.57
C LYS A 316 7.41 -32.93 -10.70
N ILE A 317 8.13 -33.09 -9.59
CA ILE A 317 9.35 -33.88 -9.52
C ILE A 317 8.98 -35.36 -9.29
N THR A 318 9.57 -36.25 -10.08
CA THR A 318 9.28 -37.69 -10.10
C THR A 318 10.46 -38.55 -9.65
N GLY A 319 11.68 -37.99 -9.70
CA GLY A 319 12.90 -38.69 -9.29
C GLY A 319 13.95 -37.73 -8.76
N ILE A 320 14.74 -38.23 -7.81
CA ILE A 320 15.89 -37.53 -7.25
C ILE A 320 17.06 -38.52 -7.22
N GLU A 321 18.20 -38.10 -7.73
CA GLU A 321 19.46 -38.84 -7.67
C GLU A 321 20.51 -37.96 -7.00
N ILE A 322 21.20 -38.51 -6.00
CA ILE A 322 22.32 -37.83 -5.33
C ILE A 322 23.63 -38.45 -5.81
N ASN A 323 24.65 -37.62 -5.96
CA ASN A 323 25.99 -38.03 -6.33
C ASN A 323 27.02 -37.23 -5.52
N ILE A 324 27.81 -37.93 -4.72
CA ILE A 324 28.83 -37.36 -3.85
C ILE A 324 30.18 -37.78 -4.41
N ASN A 325 30.96 -36.79 -4.86
CA ASN A 325 32.35 -36.97 -5.24
C ASN A 325 33.24 -36.46 -4.11
N GLY A 326 33.88 -37.37 -3.39
CA GLY A 326 34.74 -36.98 -2.28
C GLY A 326 34.98 -38.12 -1.31
N ASN A 327 36.01 -37.94 -0.49
CA ASN A 327 36.54 -38.96 0.40
C ASN A 327 36.61 -38.49 1.87
N ARG A 328 36.14 -37.26 2.15
CA ARG A 328 36.30 -36.58 3.45
C ARG A 328 35.51 -37.22 4.59
N ASN A 329 34.33 -37.78 4.32
CA ASN A 329 33.49 -38.47 5.31
C ASN A 329 33.56 -39.99 5.21
N VAL A 330 34.45 -40.52 4.37
CA VAL A 330 34.60 -41.97 4.22
C VAL A 330 35.62 -42.47 5.22
N HIS A 331 35.16 -43.25 6.18
CA HIS A 331 36.00 -43.99 7.10
C HIS A 331 36.63 -45.19 6.38
N TYR A 332 37.92 -45.43 6.63
CA TYR A 332 38.73 -46.41 5.94
C TYR A 332 39.59 -47.19 6.93
N ASP A 333 39.42 -48.51 6.97
CA ASP A 333 40.20 -49.44 7.81
C ASP A 333 40.84 -50.49 6.92
N SER A 334 42.17 -50.56 6.89
CA SER A 334 42.84 -51.73 6.30
C SER A 334 42.98 -52.83 7.35
N ASP A 335 43.34 -54.05 6.95
CA ASP A 335 43.71 -55.09 7.92
C ASP A 335 44.93 -54.70 8.80
N SER A 336 45.60 -53.58 8.53
CA SER A 336 46.68 -53.00 9.34
C SER A 336 46.22 -51.90 10.32
N GLY A 337 44.96 -51.48 10.26
CA GLY A 337 44.35 -50.45 11.12
C GLY A 337 43.70 -49.31 10.33
N ILE A 338 43.25 -48.28 11.07
CA ILE A 338 42.57 -47.10 10.52
C ILE A 338 43.54 -46.32 9.61
N GLU A 339 43.09 -46.04 8.40
CA GLU A 339 43.83 -45.34 7.35
C GLU A 339 43.10 -44.04 6.96
N GLN A 340 43.72 -43.21 6.11
CA GLN A 340 43.08 -42.02 5.53
C GLN A 340 43.05 -42.12 4.01
N THR A 341 41.91 -41.79 3.41
CA THR A 341 41.62 -41.98 1.99
C THR A 341 42.44 -41.06 1.07
N ASP A 342 43.02 -39.98 1.57
CA ASP A 342 43.85 -39.00 0.84
C ASP A 342 45.35 -39.13 1.17
N THR A 343 45.74 -40.19 1.88
CA THR A 343 47.14 -40.45 2.24
C THR A 343 47.65 -41.76 1.65
N THR A 344 48.97 -41.91 1.69
CA THR A 344 49.61 -43.12 1.22
C THR A 344 49.30 -44.30 2.15
N SER A 345 48.68 -45.36 1.61
CA SER A 345 48.32 -46.56 2.37
C SER A 345 48.55 -47.85 1.57
N PHE A 346 48.54 -48.97 2.28
CA PHE A 346 48.65 -50.32 1.72
C PHE A 346 47.30 -51.04 1.88
N PRO A 347 46.36 -50.90 0.93
CA PRO A 347 44.98 -51.41 1.09
C PRO A 347 44.89 -52.92 1.35
N PHE A 348 45.91 -53.68 0.96
CA PHE A 348 45.98 -55.13 1.18
C PHE A 348 47.17 -55.52 2.09
N GLY A 349 47.74 -54.57 2.83
CA GLY A 349 48.96 -54.75 3.62
C GLY A 349 50.25 -54.78 2.80
N GLN A 350 51.40 -54.78 3.50
CA GLN A 350 52.74 -54.76 2.87
C GLN A 350 53.16 -56.10 2.26
N SER A 351 52.47 -57.19 2.59
CA SER A 351 52.65 -58.51 1.99
C SER A 351 51.27 -59.14 1.76
N PRO A 352 50.56 -58.73 0.69
CA PRO A 352 49.17 -59.12 0.47
C PRO A 352 48.98 -60.62 0.33
N LEU A 353 47.97 -61.15 1.01
CA LEU A 353 47.50 -62.52 0.87
C LEU A 353 46.06 -62.52 0.35
N LEU A 354 45.59 -63.68 -0.14
CA LEU A 354 44.18 -63.84 -0.45
C LEU A 354 43.33 -63.62 0.82
N GLY A 355 42.28 -62.81 0.71
CA GLY A 355 41.45 -62.39 1.84
C GLY A 355 41.94 -61.13 2.57
N SER A 356 43.18 -60.68 2.32
CA SER A 356 43.63 -59.35 2.77
C SER A 356 42.78 -58.27 2.10
N GLY A 357 42.41 -57.26 2.86
CA GLY A 357 41.45 -56.27 2.41
C GLY A 357 41.35 -55.05 3.32
N PHE A 358 40.31 -54.28 3.03
CA PHE A 358 39.97 -53.09 3.77
C PHE A 358 38.46 -52.91 3.82
N ASN A 359 37.99 -52.20 4.84
CA ASN A 359 36.61 -51.82 5.04
C ASN A 359 36.45 -50.32 4.80
N LEU A 360 35.33 -49.95 4.19
CA LEU A 360 34.91 -48.57 4.01
C LEU A 360 33.49 -48.38 4.54
N ILE A 361 33.23 -47.20 5.10
CA ILE A 361 31.87 -46.76 5.38
C ILE A 361 31.78 -45.23 5.38
N ALA A 362 30.61 -44.70 5.01
CA ALA A 362 30.28 -43.30 5.18
C ALA A 362 28.81 -43.18 5.65
N PRO A 363 28.47 -42.18 6.50
CA PRO A 363 27.10 -41.95 6.96
C PRO A 363 26.09 -41.86 5.80
N GLU A 364 26.50 -41.24 4.68
CA GLU A 364 25.64 -40.98 3.52
C GLU A 364 25.22 -42.26 2.76
N TRP A 365 25.86 -43.40 3.05
CA TRP A 365 25.51 -44.69 2.42
C TRP A 365 24.28 -45.32 3.07
N TYR A 366 23.98 -44.97 4.33
CA TYR A 366 22.86 -45.53 5.08
C TYR A 366 21.54 -44.92 4.61
N GLY A 367 20.47 -45.72 4.66
CA GLY A 367 19.15 -45.39 4.10
C GLY A 367 19.06 -45.51 2.58
N SER A 368 20.16 -45.78 1.88
CA SER A 368 20.16 -45.98 0.43
C SER A 368 19.79 -47.42 0.04
N GLU A 369 19.36 -47.60 -1.21
CA GLU A 369 19.09 -48.92 -1.79
C GLU A 369 19.51 -48.94 -3.26
N ASN A 370 20.19 -50.00 -3.70
CA ASN A 370 20.75 -50.13 -5.04
C ASN A 370 21.69 -48.95 -5.41
N ALA A 371 22.37 -48.38 -4.42
CA ALA A 371 23.32 -47.31 -4.62
C ALA A 371 24.60 -47.84 -5.31
N THR A 372 25.26 -47.00 -6.09
CA THR A 372 26.51 -47.33 -6.77
C THR A 372 27.67 -46.65 -6.05
N LEU A 373 28.60 -47.46 -5.53
CA LEU A 373 29.87 -47.03 -4.96
C LEU A 373 30.98 -47.27 -5.98
N SER A 374 31.65 -46.21 -6.43
CA SER A 374 32.82 -46.30 -7.33
C SER A 374 34.09 -45.94 -6.56
N LEU A 375 35.07 -46.83 -6.59
CA LEU A 375 36.38 -46.65 -5.96
C LEU A 375 37.44 -46.55 -7.04
N THR A 376 38.23 -45.48 -7.03
CA THR A 376 39.30 -45.26 -8.00
C THR A 376 40.64 -45.10 -7.26
N PRO A 377 41.39 -46.21 -7.06
CA PRO A 377 42.66 -46.17 -6.36
C PRO A 377 43.75 -45.51 -7.23
N GLN A 378 44.51 -44.58 -6.63
CA GLN A 378 45.64 -43.90 -7.28
C GLN A 378 46.93 -44.67 -6.98
N TRP A 379 47.28 -45.62 -7.83
CA TRP A 379 48.40 -46.53 -7.61
C TRP A 379 49.78 -45.87 -7.68
N ILE A 380 50.66 -46.22 -6.75
CA ILE A 380 52.06 -45.81 -6.71
C ILE A 380 52.95 -46.95 -7.22
N GLY A 381 53.95 -46.62 -8.04
CA GLY A 381 55.05 -47.54 -8.36
C GLY A 381 54.67 -48.72 -9.25
N LEU A 382 53.65 -48.57 -10.10
CA LEU A 382 53.26 -49.62 -11.05
C LEU A 382 54.43 -50.00 -11.97
N PRO A 383 54.61 -51.29 -12.32
CA PRO A 383 55.66 -51.71 -13.24
C PRO A 383 55.59 -51.02 -14.61
N THR A 384 56.73 -50.71 -15.21
CA THR A 384 56.84 -50.14 -16.57
C THR A 384 56.75 -51.22 -17.67
N MET A 385 56.21 -52.39 -17.35
CA MET A 385 55.96 -53.51 -18.26
C MET A 385 54.74 -54.28 -17.78
N SER A 386 54.19 -55.19 -18.58
CA SER A 386 53.04 -56.00 -18.14
C SER A 386 53.38 -56.87 -16.94
N PHE A 387 52.40 -57.15 -16.09
CA PHE A 387 52.58 -58.06 -14.96
C PHE A 387 53.02 -59.45 -15.42
N LYS A 388 52.58 -59.90 -16.61
CA LYS A 388 53.06 -61.16 -17.19
C LYS A 388 54.57 -61.17 -17.44
N ALA A 389 55.14 -60.03 -17.85
CA ALA A 389 56.59 -59.88 -18.01
C ALA A 389 57.29 -59.64 -16.66
N TRP A 390 56.69 -58.86 -15.75
CA TRP A 390 57.24 -58.56 -14.43
C TRP A 390 57.37 -59.82 -13.56
N TYR A 391 56.35 -60.69 -13.59
CA TYR A 391 56.28 -61.94 -12.84
C TYR A 391 56.77 -63.15 -13.66
N LYS A 392 57.64 -62.96 -14.65
CA LYS A 392 58.27 -64.07 -15.36
C LYS A 392 59.04 -64.97 -14.38
N GLY A 393 58.80 -66.28 -14.41
CA GLY A 393 59.39 -67.24 -13.48
C GLY A 393 58.62 -67.46 -12.17
N TYR A 394 57.46 -66.81 -12.00
CA TYR A 394 56.48 -67.16 -10.97
C TYR A 394 55.54 -68.28 -11.45
N THR A 395 54.75 -68.87 -10.55
CA THR A 395 53.78 -69.91 -10.94
C THR A 395 52.51 -69.76 -10.11
N PRO A 396 51.39 -69.31 -10.72
CA PRO A 396 51.23 -68.90 -12.13
C PRO A 396 51.98 -67.60 -12.48
N GLU A 397 52.09 -67.27 -13.78
CA GLU A 397 52.60 -65.97 -14.27
C GLU A 397 51.40 -65.02 -14.51
N PRO A 398 51.03 -64.17 -13.52
CA PRO A 398 49.82 -63.34 -13.59
C PRO A 398 49.91 -62.30 -14.71
N ASP A 399 48.85 -62.14 -15.48
CA ASP A 399 48.68 -61.02 -16.40
C ASP A 399 48.07 -59.79 -15.70
N ASN A 400 47.84 -58.70 -16.45
CA ASN A 400 47.33 -57.46 -15.87
C ASN A 400 45.93 -57.58 -15.25
N SER A 401 45.16 -58.60 -15.62
CA SER A 401 43.79 -58.82 -15.09
C SER A 401 43.75 -59.86 -13.96
N ALA A 402 44.89 -60.46 -13.62
CA ALA A 402 44.97 -61.58 -12.69
C ALA A 402 44.64 -61.19 -11.24
N PHE A 403 45.05 -59.98 -10.80
CA PHE A 403 44.77 -59.48 -9.46
C PHE A 403 43.36 -58.91 -9.41
N LYS A 404 42.46 -59.59 -8.69
CA LYS A 404 41.05 -59.21 -8.59
C LYS A 404 40.67 -58.93 -7.14
N VAL A 405 39.59 -58.17 -6.97
CA VAL A 405 38.96 -57.94 -5.68
C VAL A 405 37.52 -58.37 -5.68
N GLN A 406 37.06 -58.83 -4.52
CA GLN A 406 35.67 -59.16 -4.26
C GLN A 406 35.14 -58.22 -3.17
N GLY A 407 34.08 -57.49 -3.51
CA GLY A 407 33.35 -56.65 -2.56
C GLY A 407 32.32 -57.45 -1.77
N TYR A 408 32.22 -57.16 -0.48
CA TYR A 408 31.25 -57.73 0.44
C TYR A 408 30.56 -56.64 1.26
N LEU A 409 29.27 -56.82 1.55
CA LEU A 409 28.64 -56.17 2.69
C LEU A 409 28.92 -57.03 3.92
N VAL A 410 29.49 -56.43 4.96
CA VAL A 410 29.81 -57.11 6.21
C VAL A 410 28.97 -56.51 7.33
N THR A 411 28.28 -57.37 8.06
CA THR A 411 27.61 -57.07 9.33
C THR A 411 28.18 -57.99 10.41
N PRO A 412 27.88 -57.78 11.70
CA PRO A 412 28.30 -58.69 12.76
C PRO A 412 27.81 -60.14 12.58
N GLN A 413 26.74 -60.37 11.82
CA GLN A 413 26.10 -61.68 11.65
C GLN A 413 26.28 -62.29 10.26
N THR A 414 26.46 -61.47 9.23
CA THR A 414 26.44 -61.92 7.83
C THR A 414 27.53 -61.28 7.00
N ARG A 415 27.92 -61.99 5.95
CA ARG A 415 28.85 -61.52 4.94
C ARG A 415 28.29 -61.86 3.56
N GLU A 416 27.85 -60.84 2.84
CA GLU A 416 27.14 -60.97 1.56
C GLU A 416 28.00 -60.42 0.42
N LYS A 417 28.02 -61.11 -0.72
CA LYS A 417 28.75 -60.63 -1.92
C LYS A 417 27.96 -59.53 -2.61
N LEU A 418 28.61 -58.43 -2.97
CA LEU A 418 27.99 -57.29 -3.66
C LEU A 418 27.83 -57.54 -5.18
N ASN A 419 28.95 -57.78 -5.87
CA ASN A 419 29.01 -58.00 -7.32
C ASN A 419 30.03 -59.11 -7.63
N GLU A 420 30.24 -59.46 -8.90
CA GLU A 420 31.33 -60.35 -9.31
C GLU A 420 32.72 -59.74 -9.04
N ALA A 421 33.73 -60.59 -8.93
CA ALA A 421 35.10 -60.15 -8.67
C ALA A 421 35.66 -59.30 -9.82
N GLN A 422 36.21 -58.13 -9.50
CA GLN A 422 36.68 -57.13 -10.46
C GLN A 422 38.20 -57.06 -10.50
N PRO A 423 38.84 -56.96 -11.68
CA PRO A 423 40.28 -56.78 -11.79
C PRO A 423 40.73 -55.39 -11.28
N LEU A 424 41.83 -55.35 -10.53
CA LEU A 424 42.45 -54.10 -10.06
C LEU A 424 43.13 -53.32 -11.19
N PHE A 425 43.63 -54.03 -12.21
CA PHE A 425 44.38 -53.45 -13.32
C PHE A 425 43.86 -53.93 -14.69
N SER A 426 44.20 -53.18 -15.74
CA SER A 426 43.94 -53.48 -17.15
C SER A 426 45.18 -53.19 -18.00
N GLY A 427 45.04 -53.37 -19.32
CA GLY A 427 46.01 -52.98 -20.33
C GLY A 427 46.84 -54.15 -20.84
N ASP A 428 47.24 -54.08 -22.11
CA ASP A 428 48.04 -55.15 -22.74
C ASP A 428 49.56 -54.97 -22.53
N LYS A 429 49.99 -53.76 -22.13
CA LYS A 429 51.38 -53.40 -21.84
C LYS A 429 51.53 -53.08 -20.36
N GLU A 430 51.85 -51.84 -20.00
CA GLU A 430 51.94 -51.40 -18.61
C GLU A 430 50.58 -51.52 -17.92
N PRO A 431 50.52 -52.02 -16.68
CA PRO A 431 49.27 -52.12 -15.93
C PRO A 431 48.68 -50.73 -15.69
N GLN A 432 47.39 -50.59 -15.96
CA GLN A 432 46.61 -49.38 -15.70
C GLN A 432 45.57 -49.66 -14.63
N GLY A 433 45.53 -48.84 -13.58
CA GLY A 433 44.53 -48.97 -12.52
C GLY A 433 43.11 -48.86 -13.06
N GLN A 434 42.21 -49.72 -12.58
CA GLN A 434 40.79 -49.67 -12.91
C GLN A 434 39.97 -49.04 -11.79
N SER A 435 38.87 -48.38 -12.16
CA SER A 435 37.83 -47.98 -11.23
C SER A 435 36.94 -49.17 -10.94
N LEU A 436 36.70 -49.43 -9.65
CA LEU A 436 35.93 -50.56 -9.15
C LEU A 436 34.53 -50.07 -8.82
N LYS A 437 33.49 -50.77 -9.28
CA LYS A 437 32.09 -50.37 -9.05
C LYS A 437 31.34 -51.44 -8.27
N PHE A 438 30.73 -51.04 -7.17
CA PHE A 438 29.95 -51.91 -6.30
C PHE A 438 28.53 -51.39 -6.19
N THR A 439 27.56 -52.29 -6.29
CA THR A 439 26.15 -51.99 -6.04
C THR A 439 25.85 -52.34 -4.59
N LEU A 440 25.57 -51.33 -3.79
CA LEU A 440 25.18 -51.53 -2.40
C LEU A 440 23.72 -52.00 -2.35
N PRO A 441 23.40 -53.05 -1.57
CA PRO A 441 22.03 -53.47 -1.35
C PRO A 441 21.32 -52.44 -0.45
N LYS A 442 20.20 -52.83 0.16
CA LYS A 442 19.50 -51.98 1.12
C LYS A 442 20.36 -51.73 2.36
N MET A 443 20.72 -50.48 2.63
CA MET A 443 21.59 -50.06 3.73
C MET A 443 20.79 -49.47 4.91
N GLU A 444 19.75 -50.18 5.38
CA GLU A 444 18.92 -49.75 6.52
C GLU A 444 19.53 -50.16 7.87
N TYR A 445 20.50 -49.38 8.32
CA TYR A 445 21.18 -49.59 9.60
C TYR A 445 21.24 -48.28 10.40
N PRO A 446 21.28 -48.32 11.74
CA PRO A 446 21.46 -47.12 12.55
C PRO A 446 22.87 -46.56 12.38
N LEU A 447 23.02 -45.24 12.34
CA LEU A 447 24.33 -44.59 12.31
C LEU A 447 25.14 -44.94 13.57
N ALA A 448 26.45 -45.05 13.42
CA ALA A 448 27.40 -45.21 14.51
C ALA A 448 28.35 -44.02 14.57
N ASP A 449 28.88 -43.74 15.75
CA ASP A 449 29.90 -42.71 15.97
C ASP A 449 31.23 -43.39 16.27
N SER A 450 31.88 -43.93 15.24
CA SER A 450 33.21 -44.52 15.33
C SER A 450 34.05 -44.19 14.10
N PRO A 451 35.34 -43.85 14.27
CA PRO A 451 36.26 -43.67 13.16
C PRO A 451 36.62 -44.98 12.44
N SER A 452 36.37 -46.15 13.05
CA SER A 452 36.64 -47.46 12.44
C SER A 452 35.38 -48.03 11.78
N PRO A 453 35.38 -48.29 10.46
CA PRO A 453 34.34 -49.02 9.74
C PRO A 453 33.95 -50.37 10.33
N ASN A 454 34.81 -50.99 11.15
CA ASN A 454 34.55 -52.29 11.76
C ASN A 454 33.57 -52.20 12.95
N ASP A 455 33.45 -51.03 13.57
CA ASP A 455 32.52 -50.78 14.69
C ASP A 455 31.10 -50.41 14.21
N TRP A 456 30.94 -50.19 12.89
CA TRP A 456 29.65 -49.84 12.30
C TRP A 456 28.78 -51.08 12.11
N PRO A 457 27.44 -50.96 12.19
CA PRO A 457 26.53 -52.11 12.02
C PRO A 457 26.64 -52.79 10.65
N ALA A 458 27.03 -52.03 9.63
CA ALA A 458 27.30 -52.54 8.29
C ALA A 458 28.39 -51.71 7.60
N SER A 459 29.36 -52.37 6.96
CA SER A 459 30.41 -51.72 6.18
C SER A 459 30.75 -52.51 4.91
N VAL A 460 31.41 -51.85 3.96
CA VAL A 460 31.79 -52.44 2.67
C VAL A 460 33.22 -52.94 2.76
N ARG A 461 33.40 -54.27 2.70
CA ARG A 461 34.73 -54.90 2.71
C ARG A 461 35.18 -55.24 1.30
N ILE A 462 36.36 -54.78 0.91
CA ILE A 462 37.01 -55.10 -0.36
C ILE A 462 38.20 -56.02 -0.07
N GLU A 463 38.15 -57.26 -0.55
CA GLU A 463 39.22 -58.24 -0.33
C GLU A 463 39.88 -58.67 -1.64
N LEU A 464 41.18 -58.94 -1.57
CA LEU A 464 41.94 -59.56 -2.64
C LEU A 464 41.45 -61.00 -2.87
N ALA A 465 41.09 -61.31 -4.11
CA ALA A 465 40.50 -62.56 -4.53
C ALA A 465 41.15 -63.11 -5.81
N GLY A 466 41.13 -64.44 -5.98
CA GLY A 466 41.69 -65.11 -7.14
C GLY A 466 43.20 -65.33 -7.04
N GLN A 467 44.01 -64.27 -7.16
CA GLN A 467 45.47 -64.33 -7.15
C GLN A 467 46.07 -63.24 -6.24
N ASP A 468 46.99 -63.65 -5.35
CA ASP A 468 47.80 -62.71 -4.54
C ASP A 468 48.99 -62.14 -5.34
N PHE A 469 49.68 -61.14 -4.80
CA PHE A 469 50.83 -60.51 -5.46
C PHE A 469 52.12 -61.35 -5.40
N MET A 470 52.07 -62.63 -5.00
CA MET A 470 53.19 -63.57 -5.00
C MET A 470 54.33 -63.29 -3.99
N HIS A 471 54.10 -62.47 -2.96
CA HIS A 471 55.10 -62.18 -1.91
C HIS A 471 55.61 -63.45 -1.23
N ALA A 472 54.72 -64.39 -0.88
CA ALA A 472 55.11 -65.66 -0.27
C ALA A 472 56.03 -66.50 -1.18
N GLN A 473 55.72 -66.58 -2.48
CA GLN A 473 56.51 -67.35 -3.45
C GLN A 473 57.90 -66.71 -3.70
N TYR A 474 58.00 -65.38 -3.63
CA TYR A 474 59.27 -64.67 -3.77
C TYR A 474 60.21 -64.96 -2.60
N TRP A 475 59.73 -64.82 -1.35
CA TRP A 475 60.55 -65.03 -0.16
C TRP A 475 61.01 -66.48 0.02
N GLN A 476 60.31 -67.45 -0.58
CA GLN A 476 60.75 -68.85 -0.62
C GLN A 476 61.89 -69.12 -1.61
N ASN A 477 61.89 -68.45 -2.78
CA ASN A 477 62.96 -68.57 -3.78
C ASN A 477 63.02 -67.32 -4.68
N PRO A 478 63.89 -66.34 -4.36
CA PRO A 478 63.99 -65.06 -5.07
C PRO A 478 64.86 -65.13 -6.34
N THR A 479 65.61 -66.21 -6.54
CA THR A 479 66.59 -66.32 -7.63
C THR A 479 65.90 -66.21 -8.99
N GLY A 480 66.28 -65.19 -9.78
CA GLY A 480 65.76 -64.98 -11.14
C GLY A 480 64.36 -64.35 -11.23
N LYS A 481 63.79 -63.88 -10.11
CA LYS A 481 62.48 -63.22 -10.03
C LYS A 481 62.61 -61.74 -9.68
N ASN A 482 61.77 -60.88 -10.28
CA ASN A 482 61.63 -59.49 -9.83
C ASN A 482 60.92 -59.44 -8.47
N VAL A 483 61.18 -58.41 -7.66
CA VAL A 483 60.45 -58.19 -6.41
C VAL A 483 58.95 -58.01 -6.73
N PRO A 484 58.05 -58.72 -6.03
CA PRO A 484 56.61 -58.55 -6.14
C PRO A 484 56.18 -57.09 -6.01
N TYR A 485 55.24 -56.67 -6.87
CA TYR A 485 54.64 -55.36 -6.73
C TYR A 485 53.79 -55.33 -5.45
N THR A 486 54.11 -54.42 -4.53
CA THR A 486 53.32 -54.22 -3.32
C THR A 486 52.25 -53.17 -3.61
N PRO A 487 50.96 -53.52 -3.59
CA PRO A 487 49.87 -52.61 -3.91
C PRO A 487 49.84 -51.46 -2.92
N GLN A 488 50.23 -50.28 -3.39
CA GLN A 488 50.31 -49.05 -2.62
C GLN A 488 49.57 -47.96 -3.39
N ILE A 489 48.78 -47.17 -2.67
CA ILE A 489 48.00 -46.07 -3.25
C ILE A 489 48.42 -44.76 -2.62
N SER A 490 48.41 -43.66 -3.38
CA SER A 490 48.59 -42.30 -2.87
C SER A 490 47.29 -41.70 -2.34
N ALA A 491 46.17 -42.13 -2.89
CA ALA A 491 44.82 -41.77 -2.49
C ALA A 491 43.81 -42.79 -3.02
N LEU A 492 42.64 -42.85 -2.39
CA LEU A 492 41.46 -43.59 -2.82
C LEU A 492 40.35 -42.58 -3.10
N GLN A 493 40.06 -42.35 -4.38
CA GLN A 493 38.92 -41.53 -4.77
C GLN A 493 37.64 -42.34 -4.69
N ILE A 494 36.61 -41.73 -4.10
CA ILE A 494 35.33 -42.39 -3.84
C ILE A 494 34.22 -41.53 -4.43
N GLN A 495 33.34 -42.19 -5.17
CA GLN A 495 32.13 -41.60 -5.69
C GLN A 495 30.94 -42.47 -5.28
N PHE A 496 29.95 -41.85 -4.66
CA PHE A 496 28.72 -42.50 -4.23
C PHE A 496 27.53 -41.92 -4.98
N CYS A 497 26.74 -42.76 -5.63
CA CYS A 497 25.52 -42.36 -6.33
C CYS A 497 24.33 -43.18 -5.84
N ALA A 498 23.22 -42.52 -5.49
CA ALA A 498 22.00 -43.19 -5.04
C ALA A 498 20.76 -42.53 -5.62
N LYS A 499 19.78 -43.35 -6.03
CA LYS A 499 18.45 -42.89 -6.43
C LYS A 499 17.53 -42.93 -5.21
N ILE A 500 16.89 -41.80 -4.92
CA ILE A 500 15.91 -41.70 -3.85
C ILE A 500 14.57 -42.22 -4.37
N LYS A 501 13.98 -43.19 -3.66
CA LYS A 501 12.65 -43.72 -4.03
C LYS A 501 11.55 -42.69 -3.75
N PRO A 502 10.41 -42.73 -4.46
CA PRO A 502 9.27 -41.84 -4.21
C PRO A 502 8.76 -41.82 -2.76
N GLU A 503 8.97 -42.89 -2.01
CA GLU A 503 8.58 -43.05 -0.60
C GLU A 503 9.64 -42.53 0.39
N GLN A 504 10.82 -42.14 -0.09
CA GLN A 504 11.94 -41.60 0.71
C GLN A 504 12.10 -40.09 0.57
N PHE A 505 11.24 -39.42 -0.20
CA PHE A 505 11.18 -37.97 -0.26
C PHE A 505 9.74 -37.48 -0.21
N THR A 506 9.53 -36.29 0.35
CA THR A 506 8.23 -35.62 0.36
C THR A 506 8.36 -34.26 -0.32
N ILE A 507 7.41 -33.96 -1.20
CA ILE A 507 7.35 -32.69 -1.94
C ILE A 507 6.20 -31.84 -1.38
N TYR A 508 6.47 -30.57 -1.12
CA TYR A 508 5.51 -29.56 -0.72
C TYR A 508 5.52 -28.43 -1.75
N PRO A 509 4.38 -27.99 -2.30
CA PRO A 509 4.37 -26.87 -3.23
C PRO A 509 4.68 -25.56 -2.49
N LEU A 510 5.55 -24.74 -3.06
CA LEU A 510 5.82 -23.40 -2.56
C LEU A 510 4.64 -22.47 -2.85
N THR A 511 4.41 -21.55 -1.93
CA THR A 511 3.46 -20.45 -2.06
C THR A 511 4.20 -19.13 -1.78
N PRO A 512 3.61 -17.96 -2.06
CA PRO A 512 4.31 -16.68 -1.90
C PRO A 512 4.94 -16.42 -0.53
N PHE A 513 4.39 -17.00 0.55
CA PHE A 513 4.84 -16.73 1.93
C PHE A 513 4.98 -17.99 2.79
N GLY A 514 4.94 -19.19 2.20
CA GLY A 514 4.91 -20.46 2.92
C GLY A 514 4.83 -21.66 1.97
N TRP A 515 4.34 -22.80 2.45
CA TRP A 515 4.20 -24.02 1.64
C TRP A 515 2.89 -24.78 1.89
N GLY A 516 2.44 -25.50 0.86
CA GLY A 516 1.21 -26.28 0.90
C GLY A 516 1.38 -27.65 1.54
N ASN A 517 0.34 -28.47 1.41
CA ASN A 517 0.33 -29.84 1.93
C ASN A 517 1.23 -30.77 1.09
N ALA A 518 1.70 -31.85 1.72
CA ALA A 518 2.52 -32.85 1.06
C ALA A 518 1.84 -33.42 -0.20
N ASN A 519 2.58 -33.49 -1.29
CA ASN A 519 2.19 -34.10 -2.57
C ASN A 519 0.96 -33.48 -3.24
N THR A 520 0.58 -32.24 -2.90
CA THR A 520 -0.47 -31.48 -3.61
C THR A 520 0.10 -30.68 -4.77
N GLU A 521 -0.76 -30.36 -5.75
CA GLU A 521 -0.38 -29.51 -6.89
C GLU A 521 -0.02 -28.08 -6.45
N THR A 522 0.86 -27.43 -7.21
CA THR A 522 1.21 -26.03 -6.99
C THR A 522 0.02 -25.12 -7.29
N PRO A 523 -0.34 -24.21 -6.37
CA PRO A 523 -1.45 -23.30 -6.60
C PRO A 523 -1.13 -22.36 -7.77
N THR A 524 -2.03 -22.30 -8.75
CA THR A 524 -1.90 -21.34 -9.86
C THR A 524 -2.32 -19.96 -9.36
N LEU A 525 -1.39 -19.02 -9.37
CA LEU A 525 -1.68 -17.61 -9.08
C LEU A 525 -2.35 -16.97 -10.31
N ILE A 526 -3.60 -16.55 -10.16
CA ILE A 526 -4.42 -15.94 -11.24
C ILE A 526 -4.68 -14.46 -10.95
N HIS A 527 -5.10 -14.18 -9.72
CA HIS A 527 -5.54 -12.87 -9.24
C HIS A 527 -4.61 -12.36 -8.14
N GLU A 528 -4.46 -11.04 -8.06
CA GLU A 528 -3.72 -10.37 -6.99
C GLU A 528 -4.49 -10.54 -5.67
N ALA A 529 -3.75 -10.72 -4.58
CA ALA A 529 -4.35 -10.94 -3.27
C ALA A 529 -3.47 -10.37 -2.17
N PHE A 530 -4.13 -9.84 -1.14
CA PHE A 530 -3.49 -9.37 0.07
C PHE A 530 -3.90 -10.22 1.28
N TYR A 531 -3.08 -10.16 2.31
CA TYR A 531 -3.19 -10.95 3.52
C TYR A 531 -3.08 -10.06 4.74
N LEU A 532 -3.95 -10.30 5.72
CA LEU A 532 -3.92 -9.64 7.02
C LEU A 532 -3.57 -10.69 8.08
N GLY A 533 -2.52 -10.43 8.85
CA GLY A 533 -2.07 -11.28 9.95
C GLY A 533 -2.45 -10.69 11.29
N PHE A 534 -3.12 -11.49 12.12
CA PHE A 534 -3.55 -11.10 13.46
C PHE A 534 -2.88 -11.97 14.52
N THR A 535 -2.49 -11.35 15.63
CA THR A 535 -2.03 -12.06 16.84
C THR A 535 -2.98 -11.72 18.00
N GLY A 536 -2.88 -12.44 19.13
CA GLY A 536 -3.68 -12.16 20.34
C GLY A 536 -5.18 -12.46 20.25
N VAL A 537 -5.70 -12.82 19.08
CA VAL A 537 -7.10 -13.24 18.86
C VAL A 537 -7.25 -14.76 18.99
N LEU A 538 -8.40 -15.20 19.49
CA LEU A 538 -8.78 -16.62 19.58
C LEU A 538 -9.89 -16.98 18.58
N PRO A 539 -9.95 -18.23 18.07
CA PRO A 539 -11.06 -18.72 17.27
C PRO A 539 -12.40 -18.53 18.00
N GLY A 540 -13.40 -18.00 17.29
CA GLY A 540 -14.69 -17.61 17.85
C GLY A 540 -14.81 -16.16 18.30
N GLN A 541 -13.72 -15.39 18.31
CA GLN A 541 -13.76 -13.96 18.62
C GLN A 541 -14.04 -13.13 17.37
N THR A 542 -14.52 -11.90 17.56
CA THR A 542 -14.85 -10.96 16.46
C THR A 542 -13.63 -10.14 16.07
N LEU A 543 -13.29 -10.12 14.79
CA LEU A 543 -12.32 -9.20 14.21
C LEU A 543 -13.07 -7.93 13.77
N SER A 544 -12.64 -6.75 14.23
CA SER A 544 -13.19 -5.46 13.80
C SER A 544 -12.08 -4.53 13.36
N LEU A 545 -12.10 -4.15 12.08
CA LEU A 545 -11.14 -3.24 11.46
C LEU A 545 -11.85 -1.99 10.97
N TYR A 546 -11.27 -0.82 11.23
CA TYR A 546 -11.63 0.40 10.50
C TYR A 546 -10.61 0.63 9.41
N TRP A 547 -11.09 0.68 8.17
CA TRP A 547 -10.29 1.01 7.00
C TRP A 547 -10.36 2.50 6.74
N GLN A 548 -9.23 3.19 6.86
CA GLN A 548 -9.08 4.53 6.32
C GLN A 548 -8.43 4.39 4.94
N LEU A 549 -9.24 4.41 3.89
CA LEU A 549 -8.79 4.24 2.53
C LEU A 549 -9.43 5.26 1.59
N VAL A 550 -8.88 5.35 0.40
CA VAL A 550 -9.50 6.02 -0.75
C VAL A 550 -9.57 5.00 -1.89
N GLY A 551 -10.78 4.56 -2.23
CA GLY A 551 -11.01 3.76 -3.43
C GLY A 551 -11.21 4.64 -4.66
N PHE A 552 -10.83 4.13 -5.83
CA PHE A 552 -11.07 4.77 -7.12
C PHE A 552 -12.11 4.02 -7.95
N LYS A 553 -12.35 2.74 -7.67
CA LYS A 553 -13.32 1.92 -8.39
C LYS A 553 -13.85 0.84 -7.47
N ALA A 554 -15.13 0.48 -7.62
CA ALA A 554 -15.69 -0.63 -6.88
C ALA A 554 -14.97 -1.92 -7.29
N LEU A 555 -14.45 -2.64 -6.30
CA LEU A 555 -13.75 -3.91 -6.50
C LEU A 555 -14.65 -5.06 -6.11
N ASN A 556 -14.42 -6.24 -6.70
CA ASN A 556 -15.08 -7.45 -6.28
C ASN A 556 -14.11 -8.29 -5.45
N LEU A 557 -14.35 -8.36 -4.15
CA LEU A 557 -13.49 -9.03 -3.18
C LEU A 557 -14.13 -10.30 -2.65
N SER A 558 -13.32 -11.35 -2.56
CA SER A 558 -13.65 -12.57 -1.81
C SER A 558 -12.64 -12.78 -0.68
N TRP A 559 -13.16 -12.99 0.52
CA TRP A 559 -12.41 -13.21 1.74
C TRP A 559 -12.28 -14.70 2.06
N PHE A 560 -11.11 -15.07 2.54
CA PHE A 560 -10.76 -16.41 2.99
C PHE A 560 -10.00 -16.35 4.31
N TYR A 561 -10.02 -17.44 5.07
CA TYR A 561 -9.22 -17.62 6.27
C TYR A 561 -8.41 -18.92 6.17
N LEU A 562 -7.30 -18.98 6.88
CA LEU A 562 -6.43 -20.15 6.93
C LEU A 562 -6.87 -21.10 8.05
N ASN A 563 -7.19 -22.35 7.70
CA ASN A 563 -7.70 -23.33 8.65
C ASN A 563 -6.64 -24.35 9.11
N THR A 564 -7.01 -25.19 10.08
CA THR A 564 -6.16 -26.26 10.64
C THR A 564 -5.73 -27.33 9.64
N SER A 565 -6.44 -27.47 8.51
CA SER A 565 -6.06 -28.38 7.42
C SER A 565 -5.07 -27.75 6.42
N ASN A 566 -4.50 -26.59 6.76
CA ASN A 566 -3.58 -25.83 5.92
C ASN A 566 -4.18 -25.49 4.55
N ASN A 567 -5.45 -25.05 4.52
CA ASN A 567 -6.18 -24.67 3.32
C ASN A 567 -6.90 -23.33 3.53
N TRP A 568 -7.09 -22.59 2.42
CA TRP A 568 -7.90 -21.37 2.40
C TRP A 568 -9.39 -21.70 2.29
N SER A 569 -10.15 -21.36 3.33
CA SER A 569 -11.60 -21.55 3.39
C SER A 569 -12.34 -20.23 3.22
N LYS A 570 -13.50 -20.22 2.54
CA LYS A 570 -14.26 -19.00 2.22
C LYS A 570 -14.89 -18.38 3.47
N LEU A 571 -14.78 -17.06 3.63
CA LEU A 571 -15.24 -16.30 4.80
C LEU A 571 -16.42 -15.36 4.50
N ASP A 572 -16.70 -15.07 3.23
CA ASP A 572 -17.62 -13.99 2.81
C ASP A 572 -18.98 -13.95 3.50
N LYS A 573 -19.56 -15.10 3.88
CA LYS A 573 -20.88 -15.15 4.54
C LYS A 573 -20.88 -14.56 5.96
N LEU A 574 -19.73 -14.50 6.61
CA LEU A 574 -19.56 -14.01 7.98
C LEU A 574 -19.08 -12.56 8.03
N VAL A 575 -18.77 -11.98 6.87
CA VAL A 575 -18.21 -10.63 6.75
C VAL A 575 -19.33 -9.61 6.70
N ASP A 576 -19.31 -8.65 7.63
CA ASP A 576 -20.08 -7.40 7.55
C ASP A 576 -19.12 -6.29 7.08
N ASP A 577 -19.25 -5.93 5.81
CA ASP A 577 -18.38 -4.96 5.15
C ASP A 577 -19.11 -3.63 4.91
N LYS A 578 -18.75 -2.58 5.67
CA LYS A 578 -19.22 -1.19 5.45
C LYS A 578 -18.24 -0.37 4.60
N THR A 579 -17.16 -0.96 4.11
CA THR A 579 -16.22 -0.32 3.18
C THR A 579 -16.71 -0.37 1.72
N HIS A 580 -17.82 -1.07 1.47
CA HIS A 580 -18.37 -1.32 0.14
C HIS A 580 -17.33 -1.97 -0.80
N HIS A 581 -16.70 -3.05 -0.34
CA HIS A 581 -15.62 -3.75 -1.05
C HIS A 581 -14.37 -2.88 -1.25
N LEU A 582 -13.86 -2.32 -0.14
CA LEU A 582 -12.70 -1.41 -0.10
C LEU A 582 -12.84 -0.17 -0.99
N PHE A 583 -14.07 0.25 -1.25
CA PHE A 583 -14.35 1.43 -2.07
C PHE A 583 -14.27 2.73 -1.24
N ASP A 584 -14.83 2.72 -0.03
CA ASP A 584 -14.81 3.86 0.89
C ASP A 584 -14.27 3.45 2.25
N ARG A 585 -13.89 4.45 3.06
CA ARG A 585 -13.57 4.24 4.46
C ARG A 585 -14.75 3.64 5.20
N GLY A 586 -14.48 2.79 6.17
CA GLY A 586 -15.55 2.15 6.93
C GLY A 586 -15.09 1.02 7.81
N ILE A 587 -16.05 0.47 8.55
CA ILE A 587 -15.82 -0.68 9.42
C ILE A 587 -15.99 -1.97 8.60
N TRP A 588 -15.06 -2.89 8.80
CA TRP A 588 -15.10 -4.25 8.30
C TRP A 588 -15.05 -5.20 9.51
N ARG A 589 -16.01 -6.12 9.60
CA ARG A 589 -16.14 -7.04 10.74
C ARG A 589 -16.34 -8.47 10.27
N THR A 590 -15.81 -9.42 11.03
CA THR A 590 -16.10 -10.85 10.83
C THR A 590 -15.90 -11.63 12.12
N LEU A 591 -16.50 -12.81 12.21
CA LEU A 591 -16.21 -13.78 13.26
C LEU A 591 -15.04 -14.67 12.80
N LEU A 592 -13.99 -14.80 13.61
CA LEU A 592 -12.91 -15.75 13.31
C LEU A 592 -13.45 -17.18 13.47
N PRO A 593 -13.43 -18.03 12.43
CA PRO A 593 -13.98 -19.38 12.52
C PRO A 593 -13.24 -20.27 13.53
N GLN A 594 -13.93 -21.26 14.09
CA GLN A 594 -13.41 -22.15 15.14
C GLN A 594 -12.26 -23.05 14.67
N ASP A 595 -12.20 -23.36 13.38
CA ASP A 595 -11.15 -24.16 12.74
C ASP A 595 -10.03 -23.31 12.14
N ALA A 596 -9.99 -21.99 12.42
CA ALA A 596 -8.87 -21.15 12.03
C ALA A 596 -7.59 -21.59 12.75
N SER A 597 -6.46 -21.54 12.06
CA SER A 597 -5.17 -21.99 12.61
C SER A 597 -4.12 -20.90 12.55
N ASN A 598 -3.35 -20.79 13.63
CA ASN A 598 -2.13 -19.98 13.68
C ASN A 598 -0.85 -20.80 13.45
N GLN A 599 -0.97 -22.11 13.19
CA GLN A 599 0.16 -23.02 12.93
C GLN A 599 0.20 -23.54 11.48
N ALA A 600 -0.68 -23.04 10.61
CA ALA A 600 -0.77 -23.51 9.24
C ALA A 600 0.37 -22.95 8.37
N ALA A 601 1.06 -23.84 7.65
CA ALA A 601 2.31 -23.58 6.93
C ALA A 601 2.18 -22.79 5.61
N LEU A 602 0.96 -22.55 5.09
CA LEU A 602 0.74 -21.71 3.91
C LEU A 602 1.16 -20.25 4.12
N MET A 603 1.29 -19.81 5.37
CA MET A 603 1.73 -18.49 5.79
C MET A 603 2.63 -18.63 7.02
N PRO A 604 3.37 -17.58 7.43
CA PRO A 604 4.18 -17.63 8.65
C PRO A 604 3.34 -17.98 9.88
N THR A 605 3.85 -18.92 10.69
CA THR A 605 3.18 -19.38 11.90
C THR A 605 3.17 -18.30 13.00
N GLY A 606 2.33 -18.51 14.02
CA GLY A 606 2.13 -17.58 15.14
C GLY A 606 1.04 -16.52 14.89
N ARG A 607 0.42 -16.49 13.71
CA ARG A 607 -0.60 -15.50 13.32
C ARG A 607 -1.82 -16.17 12.70
N TYR A 608 -3.01 -15.61 12.94
CA TYR A 608 -4.21 -15.95 12.17
C TYR A 608 -4.25 -15.12 10.90
N TRP A 609 -4.37 -15.79 9.76
CA TRP A 609 -4.32 -15.13 8.46
C TRP A 609 -5.69 -15.06 7.80
N LEU A 610 -6.03 -13.86 7.35
CA LEU A 610 -7.10 -13.62 6.39
C LEU A 610 -6.49 -13.30 5.03
N LYS A 611 -7.10 -13.80 3.96
CA LYS A 611 -6.73 -13.54 2.58
C LYS A 611 -7.90 -12.89 1.86
N ALA A 612 -7.65 -11.80 1.17
CA ALA A 612 -8.61 -11.15 0.29
C ALA A 612 -8.12 -11.25 -1.15
N VAL A 613 -8.96 -11.79 -2.03
CA VAL A 613 -8.69 -11.97 -3.46
C VAL A 613 -9.57 -11.02 -4.26
N ILE A 614 -8.96 -10.29 -5.19
CA ILE A 614 -9.70 -9.43 -6.13
C ILE A 614 -9.98 -10.22 -7.41
N THR A 615 -11.24 -10.53 -7.65
CA THR A 615 -11.62 -11.47 -8.73
C THR A 615 -11.62 -10.83 -10.11
N ASP A 616 -11.72 -9.51 -10.19
CA ASP A 616 -11.85 -8.80 -11.46
C ASP A 616 -10.49 -8.24 -11.91
N GLN A 617 -10.21 -8.33 -13.22
CA GLN A 617 -9.03 -7.66 -13.77
C GLN A 617 -9.19 -6.15 -13.63
N THR A 618 -8.26 -5.55 -12.90
CA THR A 618 -8.27 -4.14 -12.53
C THR A 618 -6.91 -3.55 -12.87
N ASP A 619 -6.90 -2.35 -13.45
CA ASP A 619 -5.65 -1.65 -13.73
C ASP A 619 -5.01 -1.20 -12.41
N SER A 620 -3.67 -1.19 -12.34
CA SER A 620 -2.96 -0.89 -11.09
C SER A 620 -3.31 0.49 -10.50
N GLN A 621 -3.78 1.43 -11.33
CA GLN A 621 -4.20 2.78 -10.90
C GLN A 621 -5.57 2.78 -10.20
N ASP A 622 -6.42 1.79 -10.45
CA ASP A 622 -7.78 1.70 -9.92
C ASP A 622 -7.81 1.13 -8.48
N TYR A 623 -6.67 0.56 -8.00
CA TYR A 623 -6.59 -0.01 -6.66
C TYR A 623 -6.64 1.06 -5.56
N PRO A 624 -7.32 0.77 -4.43
CA PRO A 624 -7.49 1.73 -3.35
C PRO A 624 -6.15 2.06 -2.68
N ARG A 625 -6.06 3.30 -2.20
CA ARG A 625 -4.95 3.75 -1.35
C ARG A 625 -5.32 3.62 0.12
N ILE A 626 -4.62 2.75 0.83
CA ILE A 626 -4.76 2.55 2.27
C ILE A 626 -4.00 3.66 2.97
N LYS A 627 -4.72 4.60 3.60
CA LYS A 627 -4.13 5.66 4.45
C LYS A 627 -3.86 5.17 5.87
N GLY A 628 -4.58 4.14 6.32
CA GLY A 628 -4.27 3.43 7.55
C GLY A 628 -5.33 2.40 7.93
N LEU A 629 -4.98 1.56 8.89
CA LEU A 629 -5.82 0.50 9.43
C LEU A 629 -5.83 0.62 10.95
N LEU A 630 -7.00 0.42 11.55
CA LEU A 630 -7.16 0.42 13.00
C LEU A 630 -7.93 -0.84 13.40
N TYR A 631 -7.48 -1.53 14.45
CA TYR A 631 -8.10 -2.76 14.96
C TYR A 631 -8.92 -2.50 16.23
N ASN A 632 -9.84 -3.42 16.55
CA ASN A 632 -10.82 -3.30 17.63
C ASN A 632 -11.56 -1.96 17.60
N THR A 633 -12.24 -1.71 16.50
CA THR A 633 -12.76 -0.37 16.20
C THR A 633 -14.26 -0.22 16.31
N THR A 634 -14.66 1.00 16.69
CA THR A 634 -16.00 1.52 16.52
C THR A 634 -15.91 2.96 16.02
N THR A 635 -16.95 3.42 15.34
CA THR A 635 -17.18 4.86 15.17
C THR A 635 -17.86 5.41 16.42
N ALA A 636 -17.64 6.69 16.68
CA ALA A 636 -18.33 7.42 17.72
C ALA A 636 -18.72 8.82 17.23
N THR A 637 -19.90 9.28 17.63
CA THR A 637 -20.47 10.56 17.24
C THR A 637 -20.58 11.51 18.44
N LEU A 638 -20.29 12.79 18.21
CA LEU A 638 -20.35 13.83 19.23
C LEU A 638 -21.76 13.96 19.83
N ILE A 639 -21.85 14.06 21.15
CA ILE A 639 -23.10 14.32 21.87
C ILE A 639 -23.25 15.79 22.26
N LYS A 640 -24.49 16.20 22.59
CA LYS A 640 -24.82 17.56 23.09
C LYS A 640 -24.36 18.70 22.16
N THR A 641 -24.63 18.56 20.86
CA THR A 641 -24.25 19.55 19.84
C THR A 641 -24.82 20.95 20.09
N GLU A 642 -25.91 21.08 20.88
CA GLU A 642 -26.56 22.34 21.21
C GLU A 642 -25.77 23.21 22.19
N THR A 643 -24.90 22.63 23.01
CA THR A 643 -24.13 23.35 24.04
C THR A 643 -22.69 23.66 23.63
N ILE A 644 -22.24 23.11 22.50
CA ILE A 644 -20.84 23.17 22.06
C ILE A 644 -20.63 24.41 21.19
N GLU A 645 -19.49 25.07 21.37
CA GLU A 645 -19.12 26.26 20.60
C GLU A 645 -19.01 25.98 19.10
N GLN A 646 -19.40 26.97 18.29
CA GLN A 646 -19.45 26.84 16.83
C GLN A 646 -18.07 26.57 16.21
N ASP A 647 -17.00 27.09 16.83
CA ASP A 647 -15.62 26.92 16.38
C ASP A 647 -15.18 25.46 16.34
N HIS A 648 -15.72 24.60 17.21
CA HIS A 648 -15.44 23.16 17.20
C HIS A 648 -15.91 22.52 15.88
N PHE A 649 -17.13 22.83 15.44
CA PHE A 649 -17.69 22.26 14.21
C PHE A 649 -17.02 22.79 12.94
N ILE A 650 -16.35 23.95 13.03
CA ILE A 650 -15.59 24.54 11.92
C ILE A 650 -14.23 23.86 11.78
N ASN A 651 -13.52 23.66 12.89
CA ASN A 651 -12.16 23.13 12.89
C ASN A 651 -12.11 21.60 12.93
N GLY A 652 -13.13 20.95 13.51
CA GLY A 652 -13.15 19.53 13.83
C GLY A 652 -12.22 19.17 14.99
N LEU A 653 -12.37 17.94 15.49
CA LEU A 653 -11.49 17.37 16.50
C LEU A 653 -10.17 16.94 15.86
N THR A 654 -9.06 17.40 16.41
CA THR A 654 -7.72 16.98 15.96
C THR A 654 -7.47 15.49 16.21
N ALA A 655 -6.54 14.88 15.46
CA ALA A 655 -6.10 13.52 15.70
C ALA A 655 -5.50 13.36 17.12
N ASN A 656 -5.65 12.16 17.71
CA ASN A 656 -5.14 11.76 19.02
C ASN A 656 -5.67 12.57 20.22
N SER A 657 -6.86 13.16 20.08
CA SER A 657 -7.51 13.93 21.15
C SER A 657 -8.21 13.01 22.16
N ILE A 658 -8.84 11.93 21.68
CA ILE A 658 -9.51 10.94 22.52
C ILE A 658 -8.49 9.92 23.02
N LYS A 659 -8.37 9.79 24.34
CA LYS A 659 -7.39 8.89 24.98
C LYS A 659 -8.01 7.91 25.97
N GLN A 660 -9.24 8.16 26.41
CA GLN A 660 -9.91 7.37 27.45
C GLN A 660 -11.44 7.45 27.36
N PRO A 661 -12.16 6.45 27.87
CA PRO A 661 -13.59 6.59 28.14
C PRO A 661 -13.84 7.59 29.29
N VAL A 662 -15.00 8.24 29.29
CA VAL A 662 -15.43 9.15 30.37
C VAL A 662 -15.56 8.39 31.69
N ASN A 663 -16.15 7.19 31.64
CA ASN A 663 -16.19 6.27 32.77
C ASN A 663 -15.01 5.32 32.67
N ALA A 664 -14.07 5.41 33.61
CA ALA A 664 -12.90 4.54 33.63
C ALA A 664 -13.31 3.07 33.67
N SER A 665 -12.75 2.27 32.76
CA SER A 665 -12.89 0.81 32.75
C SER A 665 -11.54 0.17 32.99
N VAL A 666 -11.44 -0.73 33.97
CA VAL A 666 -10.23 -1.50 34.26
C VAL A 666 -9.91 -2.49 33.11
N ALA A 667 -10.87 -2.76 32.22
CA ALA A 667 -10.66 -3.65 31.08
C ALA A 667 -9.93 -3.00 29.91
N ILE A 668 -10.06 -1.68 29.74
CA ILE A 668 -9.49 -0.93 28.62
C ILE A 668 -8.10 -0.43 29.03
N SER A 669 -7.08 -0.75 28.23
CA SER A 669 -5.70 -0.28 28.47
C SER A 669 -5.49 1.10 27.86
N SER A 670 -5.94 1.30 26.62
CA SER A 670 -5.82 2.56 25.89
C SER A 670 -6.91 2.70 24.83
N VAL A 671 -7.22 3.95 24.50
CA VAL A 671 -8.10 4.32 23.39
C VAL A 671 -7.30 5.19 22.42
N THR A 672 -7.44 4.94 21.11
CA THR A 672 -6.73 5.67 20.07
C THR A 672 -7.69 6.22 19.03
N GLN A 673 -7.43 7.44 18.56
CA GLN A 673 -8.17 8.12 17.50
C GLN A 673 -7.16 8.72 16.51
N PRO A 674 -6.66 7.94 15.55
CA PRO A 674 -5.51 8.36 14.73
C PRO A 674 -5.86 9.43 13.67
N TRP A 675 -7.14 9.60 13.31
CA TRP A 675 -7.58 10.57 12.30
C TRP A 675 -8.53 11.60 12.87
N ALA A 676 -8.45 12.83 12.39
CA ALA A 676 -9.36 13.92 12.76
C ALA A 676 -10.84 13.58 12.54
N SER A 677 -11.74 14.28 13.23
CA SER A 677 -13.17 14.08 13.05
C SER A 677 -13.65 14.54 11.68
N TRP A 678 -14.81 14.02 11.27
CA TRP A 678 -15.42 14.33 9.98
C TRP A 678 -16.93 14.58 10.12
N ASN A 679 -17.53 15.20 9.09
CA ASN A 679 -18.97 15.47 8.96
C ASN A 679 -19.61 16.43 9.99
N GLY A 680 -18.83 17.12 10.82
CA GLY A 680 -19.33 18.20 11.67
C GLY A 680 -19.85 19.38 10.86
N ARG A 681 -20.98 19.97 11.27
CA ARG A 681 -21.45 21.24 10.71
C ARG A 681 -21.92 22.18 11.83
N PRO A 682 -21.48 23.45 11.83
CA PRO A 682 -21.97 24.42 12.79
C PRO A 682 -23.48 24.66 12.61
N GLN A 683 -24.11 25.18 13.66
CA GLN A 683 -25.46 25.69 13.56
C GLN A 683 -25.51 26.79 12.50
N GLU A 684 -26.59 26.78 11.72
CA GLU A 684 -26.78 27.75 10.66
C GLU A 684 -26.93 29.18 11.24
N THR A 685 -26.08 30.10 10.78
CA THR A 685 -26.20 31.53 11.12
C THR A 685 -27.45 32.15 10.51
N GLU A 686 -27.92 33.25 11.08
CA GLU A 686 -29.10 33.95 10.55
C GLU A 686 -28.91 34.37 9.08
N GLN A 687 -27.71 34.85 8.72
CA GLN A 687 -27.41 35.24 7.35
C GLN A 687 -27.44 34.04 6.40
N SER A 688 -26.85 32.91 6.79
CA SER A 688 -26.89 31.67 5.99
C SER A 688 -28.32 31.15 5.82
N PHE A 689 -29.13 31.19 6.89
CA PHE A 689 -30.55 30.83 6.84
C PHE A 689 -31.30 31.70 5.82
N LEU A 690 -31.12 33.01 5.89
CA LEU A 690 -31.77 33.97 5.00
C LEU A 690 -31.33 33.83 3.54
N THR A 691 -30.10 33.37 3.28
CA THR A 691 -29.62 33.05 1.92
C THR A 691 -30.17 31.70 1.42
N ARG A 692 -30.30 30.69 2.29
CA ARG A 692 -30.76 29.34 1.92
C ARG A 692 -32.26 29.28 1.62
N ILE A 693 -33.10 29.96 2.41
CA ILE A 693 -34.56 29.84 2.27
C ILE A 693 -35.09 30.26 0.89
N PRO A 694 -34.69 31.40 0.28
CA PRO A 694 -35.11 31.77 -1.06
C PRO A 694 -34.81 30.69 -2.10
N ALA A 695 -33.60 30.11 -2.06
CA ALA A 695 -33.24 28.98 -2.91
C ALA A 695 -34.19 27.79 -2.68
N ARG A 696 -34.40 27.39 -1.41
CA ARG A 696 -35.28 26.28 -1.03
C ARG A 696 -36.72 26.44 -1.53
N LEU A 697 -37.24 27.68 -1.54
CA LEU A 697 -38.57 28.03 -2.03
C LEU A 697 -38.63 28.06 -3.58
N SER A 698 -37.53 28.44 -4.22
CA SER A 698 -37.39 28.43 -5.68
C SER A 698 -37.41 27.01 -6.25
N HIS A 699 -36.48 26.15 -5.81
CA HIS A 699 -36.35 24.80 -6.35
C HIS A 699 -37.32 23.78 -5.72
N ARG A 700 -37.94 24.10 -4.58
CA ARG A 700 -38.94 23.25 -3.89
C ARG A 700 -38.49 21.81 -3.63
N ASN A 701 -37.19 21.59 -3.47
CA ASN A 701 -36.56 20.27 -3.37
C ASN A 701 -36.83 19.35 -4.57
N ARG A 702 -36.79 19.91 -5.78
CA ARG A 702 -36.89 19.21 -7.06
C ARG A 702 -35.83 19.69 -8.03
N VAL A 703 -35.32 18.76 -8.82
CA VAL A 703 -34.25 18.97 -9.81
C VAL A 703 -34.92 19.23 -11.16
N LEU A 704 -35.23 20.51 -11.44
CA LEU A 704 -35.97 20.92 -12.65
C LEU A 704 -35.16 21.77 -13.63
N SER A 705 -34.14 22.49 -13.16
CA SER A 705 -33.27 23.35 -13.97
C SER A 705 -31.83 23.17 -13.55
N TRP A 706 -30.88 23.44 -14.44
CA TRP A 706 -29.44 23.35 -14.18
C TRP A 706 -29.01 24.08 -12.90
N GLY A 707 -29.48 25.32 -12.70
CA GLY A 707 -29.20 26.09 -11.48
C GLY A 707 -29.77 25.47 -10.21
N ASN A 708 -30.94 24.81 -10.29
CA ASN A 708 -31.50 24.06 -9.16
C ASN A 708 -30.63 22.84 -8.81
N ILE A 709 -30.09 22.15 -9.81
CA ILE A 709 -29.21 20.99 -9.60
C ILE A 709 -27.95 21.43 -8.85
N ALA A 710 -27.26 22.46 -9.36
CA ALA A 710 -26.05 22.99 -8.74
C ALA A 710 -26.29 23.44 -7.30
N THR A 711 -27.39 24.18 -7.06
CA THR A 711 -27.74 24.66 -5.72
C THR A 711 -28.05 23.51 -4.76
N LEU A 712 -28.81 22.50 -5.19
CA LEU A 712 -29.14 21.33 -4.38
C LEU A 712 -27.91 20.48 -4.04
N LEU A 713 -27.02 20.27 -5.01
CA LEU A 713 -25.77 19.55 -4.80
C LEU A 713 -24.89 20.25 -3.76
N LYS A 714 -24.65 21.56 -3.92
CA LYS A 714 -23.82 22.36 -3.00
C LYS A 714 -24.43 22.46 -1.59
N ASP A 715 -25.75 22.48 -1.47
CA ASP A 715 -26.43 22.52 -0.16
C ASP A 715 -26.38 21.17 0.58
N HIS A 716 -26.43 20.04 -0.16
CA HIS A 716 -26.40 18.72 0.45
C HIS A 716 -24.97 18.24 0.74
N PHE A 717 -24.06 18.36 -0.24
CA PHE A 717 -22.71 17.83 -0.19
C PHE A 717 -21.68 18.94 0.10
N VAL A 718 -21.21 19.00 1.35
CA VAL A 718 -20.14 19.93 1.79
C VAL A 718 -18.79 19.70 1.11
N SER A 719 -18.63 18.55 0.45
CA SER A 719 -17.43 18.22 -0.30
C SER A 719 -17.32 18.96 -1.63
N LEU A 720 -18.38 19.64 -2.06
CA LEU A 720 -18.40 20.37 -3.31
C LEU A 720 -18.09 21.84 -3.07
N PHE A 721 -17.08 22.34 -3.78
CA PHE A 721 -16.79 23.76 -3.86
C PHE A 721 -17.74 24.42 -4.87
N ASP A 722 -17.81 23.89 -6.08
CA ASP A 722 -18.73 24.38 -7.12
C ASP A 722 -19.21 23.28 -8.08
N VAL A 723 -20.22 23.61 -8.88
CA VAL A 723 -20.77 22.70 -9.90
C VAL A 723 -20.94 23.47 -11.20
N GLN A 724 -20.26 23.01 -12.24
CA GLN A 724 -20.37 23.51 -13.60
C GLN A 724 -21.37 22.66 -14.38
N TYR A 725 -22.23 23.35 -15.12
CA TYR A 725 -23.21 22.76 -16.02
C TYR A 725 -22.89 23.15 -17.47
N PRO A 726 -23.40 22.41 -18.47
CA PRO A 726 -23.09 22.60 -19.88
C PRO A 726 -23.28 24.04 -20.38
N SER A 727 -22.43 24.50 -21.29
CA SER A 727 -22.58 25.82 -21.89
C SER A 727 -23.84 25.94 -22.73
N VAL A 728 -24.23 27.19 -23.02
CA VAL A 728 -25.32 27.47 -23.97
C VAL A 728 -25.06 26.82 -25.32
N ASN A 729 -23.79 26.74 -25.75
CA ASN A 729 -23.42 26.10 -27.01
C ASN A 729 -23.71 24.59 -26.98
N GLU A 730 -23.36 23.89 -25.89
CA GLU A 730 -23.64 22.46 -25.74
C GLU A 730 -25.15 22.18 -25.63
N LEU A 731 -25.87 23.01 -24.88
CA LEU A 731 -27.34 22.88 -24.71
C LEU A 731 -28.14 23.16 -25.98
N THR A 732 -27.56 23.87 -26.96
CA THR A 732 -28.22 24.20 -28.23
C THR A 732 -27.78 23.31 -29.40
N GLN A 733 -26.94 22.30 -29.14
CA GLN A 733 -26.56 21.33 -30.17
C GLN A 733 -27.76 20.48 -30.60
N ILE A 734 -27.74 20.07 -31.87
CA ILE A 734 -28.74 19.18 -32.45
C ILE A 734 -28.00 17.91 -32.92
N PRO A 735 -28.40 16.71 -32.43
CA PRO A 735 -29.53 16.43 -31.54
C PRO A 735 -29.31 16.92 -30.10
N ALA A 736 -30.41 17.20 -29.39
CA ALA A 736 -30.35 17.61 -27.99
C ALA A 736 -29.73 16.49 -27.12
N PRO A 737 -28.88 16.83 -26.12
CA PRO A 737 -28.27 15.83 -25.26
C PRO A 737 -29.31 15.07 -24.43
N GLU A 738 -29.37 13.75 -24.58
CA GLU A 738 -30.23 12.88 -23.75
C GLU A 738 -29.66 12.73 -22.33
N ILE A 739 -28.34 12.81 -22.19
CA ILE A 739 -27.62 12.70 -20.92
C ILE A 739 -27.26 14.09 -20.41
N GLN A 740 -27.60 14.37 -19.16
CA GLN A 740 -27.29 15.62 -18.48
C GLN A 740 -26.00 15.46 -17.69
N ARG A 741 -24.87 15.81 -18.31
CA ARG A 741 -23.55 15.78 -17.67
C ARG A 741 -23.29 17.02 -16.84
N LEU A 742 -22.79 16.83 -15.62
CA LEU A 742 -22.40 17.87 -14.67
C LEU A 742 -20.96 17.67 -14.24
N ILE A 743 -20.23 18.76 -14.10
CA ILE A 743 -18.86 18.75 -13.61
C ILE A 743 -18.86 19.27 -12.19
N VAL A 744 -18.39 18.47 -11.24
CA VAL A 744 -18.30 18.86 -9.84
C VAL A 744 -16.88 19.21 -9.48
N ILE A 745 -16.67 20.43 -8.98
CA ILE A 745 -15.37 20.89 -8.50
C ILE A 745 -15.33 20.64 -6.98
N PRO A 746 -14.50 19.70 -6.52
CA PRO A 746 -14.47 19.35 -5.10
C PRO A 746 -13.71 20.39 -4.28
N ASP A 747 -14.06 20.48 -3.01
CA ASP A 747 -13.28 21.21 -2.02
C ASP A 747 -12.03 20.37 -1.65
N SER A 748 -10.84 21.00 -1.63
CA SER A 748 -9.57 20.31 -1.37
C SER A 748 -9.48 19.65 0.00
N ARG A 749 -10.33 20.01 0.97
CA ARG A 749 -10.44 19.34 2.28
C ARG A 749 -11.03 17.93 2.16
N TYR A 750 -11.90 17.73 1.16
CA TYR A 750 -12.63 16.48 0.94
C TYR A 750 -12.18 15.75 -0.32
N LYS A 751 -11.02 16.12 -0.86
CA LYS A 751 -10.41 15.45 -2.03
C LYS A 751 -10.02 14.02 -1.69
N ASP A 752 -10.16 13.17 -2.68
CA ASP A 752 -9.80 11.77 -2.61
C ASP A 752 -8.38 11.54 -3.15
N ASN A 753 -7.90 12.38 -4.07
CA ASN A 753 -6.52 12.34 -4.57
C ASN A 753 -5.51 13.12 -3.70
N GLY A 754 -4.22 12.97 -4.03
CA GLY A 754 -3.11 13.61 -3.31
C GLY A 754 -2.84 15.07 -3.68
N ASP A 755 -3.42 15.58 -4.76
CA ASP A 755 -3.16 16.94 -5.28
C ASP A 755 -4.20 17.93 -4.74
N ALA A 756 -3.76 18.87 -3.90
CA ALA A 756 -4.63 19.89 -3.31
C ALA A 756 -5.13 20.93 -4.33
N LEU A 757 -4.35 21.21 -5.38
CA LEU A 757 -4.71 22.16 -6.43
C LEU A 757 -5.58 21.52 -7.51
N ARG A 758 -5.59 20.19 -7.61
CA ARG A 758 -6.41 19.43 -8.56
C ARG A 758 -7.31 18.42 -7.84
N PRO A 759 -8.22 18.86 -6.95
CA PRO A 759 -8.98 17.94 -6.13
C PRO A 759 -9.94 17.08 -6.96
N THR A 760 -9.92 15.77 -6.78
CA THR A 760 -10.90 14.87 -7.41
C THR A 760 -11.66 14.08 -6.36
N LEU A 761 -12.92 13.74 -6.68
CA LEU A 761 -13.73 12.80 -5.92
C LEU A 761 -13.67 11.41 -6.52
N ASN A 762 -13.77 10.40 -5.69
CA ASN A 762 -13.85 9.05 -6.20
C ASN A 762 -15.21 8.76 -6.89
N PRO A 763 -15.26 7.82 -7.84
CA PRO A 763 -16.47 7.50 -8.59
C PRO A 763 -17.72 7.14 -7.78
N ALA A 764 -17.66 6.38 -6.68
CA ALA A 764 -18.90 6.09 -5.94
C ALA A 764 -19.41 7.25 -5.09
N ARG A 765 -18.58 8.23 -4.70
CA ARG A 765 -19.13 9.50 -4.20
C ARG A 765 -19.86 10.26 -5.30
N LEU A 766 -19.35 10.20 -6.53
CA LEU A 766 -20.09 10.73 -7.69
C LEU A 766 -21.38 9.93 -7.94
N THR A 767 -21.37 8.60 -7.80
CA THR A 767 -22.55 7.75 -7.90
C THR A 767 -23.56 8.05 -6.79
N GLU A 768 -23.13 8.25 -5.56
CA GLU A 768 -23.99 8.66 -4.44
C GLU A 768 -24.71 9.99 -4.77
N MET A 769 -23.99 10.95 -5.34
CA MET A 769 -24.57 12.21 -5.80
C MET A 769 -25.60 12.00 -6.91
N VAL A 770 -25.32 11.12 -7.88
CA VAL A 770 -26.25 10.75 -8.96
C VAL A 770 -27.51 10.08 -8.38
N ASP A 771 -27.36 9.08 -7.51
CA ASP A 771 -28.46 8.36 -6.87
C ASP A 771 -29.32 9.27 -5.99
N TRP A 772 -28.68 10.22 -5.30
CA TRP A 772 -29.38 11.24 -4.53
C TRP A 772 -30.19 12.17 -5.43
N LEU A 773 -29.61 12.67 -6.53
CA LEU A 773 -30.31 13.53 -7.48
C LEU A 773 -31.43 12.79 -8.22
N ALA A 774 -31.23 11.51 -8.57
CA ALA A 774 -32.21 10.68 -9.27
C ALA A 774 -33.52 10.55 -8.49
N ARG A 775 -33.46 10.55 -7.15
CA ARG A 775 -34.65 10.58 -6.28
C ARG A 775 -35.45 11.89 -6.34
N LEU A 776 -34.83 12.96 -6.81
CA LEU A 776 -35.40 14.32 -6.86
C LEU A 776 -35.68 14.80 -8.30
N SER A 777 -35.19 14.08 -9.31
CA SER A 777 -35.34 14.37 -10.73
C SER A 777 -36.56 13.68 -11.36
N SER A 778 -36.80 14.00 -12.63
CA SER A 778 -37.76 13.27 -13.46
C SER A 778 -37.21 11.88 -13.80
N PRO A 779 -38.06 10.83 -13.90
CA PRO A 779 -37.62 9.50 -14.33
C PRO A 779 -37.11 9.45 -15.77
N TRP A 780 -37.35 10.51 -16.55
CA TRP A 780 -36.88 10.66 -17.94
C TRP A 780 -35.49 11.31 -18.04
N THR A 781 -34.91 11.75 -16.93
CA THR A 781 -33.64 12.48 -16.88
C THR A 781 -32.53 11.52 -16.51
N THR A 782 -31.50 11.41 -17.36
CA THR A 782 -30.30 10.63 -17.09
C THR A 782 -29.19 11.59 -16.69
N ILE A 783 -28.85 11.60 -15.40
CA ILE A 783 -27.83 12.51 -14.85
C ILE A 783 -26.50 11.78 -14.77
N GLU A 784 -25.44 12.43 -15.27
CA GLU A 784 -24.07 11.97 -15.14
C GLU A 784 -23.26 13.04 -14.41
N ILE A 785 -22.46 12.66 -13.42
CA ILE A 785 -21.58 13.56 -12.70
C ILE A 785 -20.15 13.08 -12.87
N SER A 786 -19.24 13.99 -13.26
CA SER A 786 -17.81 13.70 -13.42
C SER A 786 -16.94 14.76 -12.76
N ASN A 787 -15.70 14.38 -12.42
CA ASN A 787 -14.67 15.35 -12.04
C ASN A 787 -14.25 16.23 -13.24
N PRO A 788 -13.71 17.43 -13.00
CA PRO A 788 -13.14 18.27 -14.05
C PRO A 788 -11.84 17.70 -14.59
N THR A 789 -11.56 18.05 -15.85
CA THR A 789 -10.25 17.89 -16.47
C THR A 789 -9.41 19.12 -16.15
N TYR A 790 -8.34 18.97 -15.39
CA TYR A 790 -7.48 20.10 -15.03
C TYR A 790 -6.50 20.42 -16.17
N ILE A 791 -6.53 21.67 -16.66
CA ILE A 791 -5.68 22.15 -17.75
C ILE A 791 -4.70 23.19 -17.22
N ASP A 792 -3.41 22.91 -17.39
CA ASP A 792 -2.33 23.80 -16.95
C ASP A 792 -2.18 24.98 -17.91
N VAL A 793 -2.34 26.17 -17.35
CA VAL A 793 -2.06 27.48 -17.94
C VAL A 793 -0.75 27.98 -17.34
N GLN A 794 0.32 27.83 -18.10
CA GLN A 794 1.64 28.33 -17.73
C GLN A 794 1.65 29.85 -17.84
N ILE A 795 2.07 30.52 -16.78
CA ILE A 795 2.20 31.97 -16.74
C ILE A 795 3.66 32.37 -16.53
N HIS A 796 4.16 33.20 -17.44
CA HIS A 796 5.46 33.83 -17.31
C HIS A 796 5.24 35.32 -17.18
N TYR A 797 5.82 35.93 -16.16
CA TYR A 797 5.81 37.37 -16.00
C TYR A 797 7.18 37.88 -15.61
N GLN A 798 7.53 39.03 -16.19
CA GLN A 798 8.66 39.83 -15.76
C GLN A 798 8.10 41.08 -15.08
N LEU A 799 8.64 41.42 -13.92
CA LEU A 799 8.16 42.54 -13.12
C LEU A 799 9.28 43.16 -12.29
N VAL A 800 9.03 44.38 -11.84
CA VAL A 800 9.88 45.14 -10.92
C VAL A 800 9.13 45.23 -9.59
N PHE A 801 9.74 44.74 -8.51
CA PHE A 801 9.18 44.85 -7.17
C PHE A 801 9.44 46.22 -6.56
N ALA A 802 8.59 46.61 -5.61
CA ALA A 802 8.72 47.86 -4.87
C ALA A 802 10.07 47.94 -4.11
N PRO A 803 10.62 49.14 -3.92
CA PRO A 803 11.89 49.32 -3.21
C PRO A 803 11.88 48.68 -1.81
N GLY A 804 12.86 47.83 -1.54
CA GLY A 804 13.01 47.13 -0.24
C GLY A 804 12.42 45.72 -0.19
N VAL A 805 11.74 45.26 -1.25
CA VAL A 805 11.28 43.86 -1.38
C VAL A 805 12.38 43.02 -2.02
N ASN A 806 12.76 41.91 -1.38
CA ASN A 806 13.64 40.92 -2.01
C ASN A 806 12.89 40.23 -3.18
N PRO A 807 13.46 40.13 -4.39
CA PRO A 807 12.77 39.56 -5.55
C PRO A 807 12.28 38.13 -5.36
N ASP A 808 13.07 37.24 -4.75
CA ASP A 808 12.70 35.84 -4.55
C ASP A 808 11.52 35.72 -3.58
N TYR A 809 11.56 36.51 -2.50
CA TYR A 809 10.43 36.63 -1.57
C TYR A 809 9.19 37.19 -2.26
N GLY A 810 9.35 38.24 -3.06
CA GLY A 810 8.26 38.87 -3.81
C GLY A 810 7.60 37.91 -4.81
N HIS A 811 8.40 37.11 -5.52
CA HIS A 811 7.90 36.12 -6.48
C HIS A 811 7.08 35.04 -5.76
N HIS A 812 7.61 34.49 -4.67
CA HIS A 812 6.92 33.49 -3.88
C HIS A 812 5.60 34.03 -3.28
N GLN A 813 5.63 35.24 -2.71
CA GLN A 813 4.44 35.85 -2.10
C GLN A 813 3.36 36.18 -3.16
N LEU A 814 3.76 36.71 -4.32
CA LEU A 814 2.84 36.99 -5.43
C LEU A 814 2.23 35.70 -6.01
N GLN A 815 3.04 34.65 -6.14
CA GLN A 815 2.57 33.33 -6.58
C GLN A 815 1.51 32.77 -5.63
N GLN A 816 1.70 32.90 -4.31
CA GLN A 816 0.70 32.51 -3.32
C GLN A 816 -0.59 33.35 -3.44
N GLU A 817 -0.48 34.67 -3.64
CA GLU A 817 -1.64 35.56 -3.84
C GLU A 817 -2.46 35.18 -5.09
N LEU A 818 -1.78 34.93 -6.21
CA LEU A 818 -2.40 34.52 -7.46
C LEU A 818 -3.04 33.13 -7.33
N SER A 819 -2.34 32.19 -6.67
CA SER A 819 -2.87 30.86 -6.39
C SER A 819 -4.18 30.91 -5.62
N ARG A 820 -4.24 31.69 -4.53
CA ARG A 820 -5.46 31.87 -3.73
C ARG A 820 -6.63 32.49 -4.49
N LYS A 821 -6.36 33.39 -5.44
CA LYS A 821 -7.41 34.08 -6.19
C LYS A 821 -8.00 33.23 -7.31
N TYR A 822 -7.14 32.52 -8.06
CA TYR A 822 -7.55 31.78 -9.26
C TYR A 822 -7.79 30.28 -9.02
N MET A 823 -7.26 29.73 -7.93
CA MET A 823 -7.47 28.35 -7.47
C MET A 823 -7.99 28.34 -6.03
N PRO A 824 -9.14 29.00 -5.76
CA PRO A 824 -9.63 29.24 -4.39
C PRO A 824 -9.91 27.95 -3.61
N TRP A 825 -10.23 26.85 -4.30
CA TRP A 825 -10.41 25.54 -3.69
C TRP A 825 -9.12 24.98 -3.05
N GLY A 826 -7.93 25.48 -3.39
CA GLY A 826 -6.64 24.96 -2.95
C GLY A 826 -6.21 25.35 -1.52
N GLU A 827 -6.52 26.55 -1.04
CA GLU A 827 -5.96 27.04 0.24
C GLU A 827 -6.92 27.79 1.20
N ASN A 828 -8.16 28.15 0.85
CA ASN A 828 -9.05 28.78 1.84
C ASN A 828 -10.53 28.82 1.40
N THR A 829 -11.43 28.45 2.31
CA THR A 829 -12.89 28.39 2.07
C THR A 829 -13.64 29.68 2.36
N ALA A 830 -12.99 30.68 2.94
CA ALA A 830 -13.63 31.97 3.21
C ALA A 830 -13.84 32.83 1.95
N ILE A 831 -13.14 32.52 0.85
CA ILE A 831 -13.24 33.27 -0.40
C ILE A 831 -14.12 32.48 -1.36
N GLY A 832 -15.44 32.69 -1.24
CA GLY A 832 -16.40 32.26 -2.24
C GLY A 832 -16.20 33.06 -3.53
N VAL A 833 -15.14 32.78 -4.29
CA VAL A 833 -14.97 33.31 -5.64
C VAL A 833 -15.71 32.38 -6.58
N THR A 834 -16.66 32.93 -7.33
CA THR A 834 -17.23 32.24 -8.48
C THR A 834 -16.10 31.95 -9.45
N THR A 835 -15.79 30.67 -9.68
CA THR A 835 -14.78 30.29 -10.65
C THR A 835 -15.27 30.71 -12.03
N GLY A 836 -14.55 31.63 -12.65
CA GLY A 836 -14.76 31.94 -14.05
C GLY A 836 -14.21 30.79 -14.90
N ASN A 837 -15.00 30.29 -15.85
CA ASN A 837 -14.54 29.29 -16.84
C ASN A 837 -13.53 29.88 -17.85
N ARG A 838 -12.94 31.04 -17.55
CA ARG A 838 -11.98 31.75 -18.38
C ARG A 838 -11.00 32.53 -17.53
N ILE A 839 -9.75 32.59 -17.97
CA ILE A 839 -8.73 33.47 -17.41
C ILE A 839 -8.53 34.61 -18.40
N ASP A 840 -8.99 35.79 -18.02
CA ASP A 840 -8.87 37.00 -18.82
C ASP A 840 -7.48 37.64 -18.62
N TYR A 841 -6.79 37.94 -19.73
CA TYR A 841 -5.42 38.48 -19.73
C TYR A 841 -5.30 39.81 -18.97
N TYR A 842 -6.14 40.79 -19.28
CA TYR A 842 -6.06 42.12 -18.66
C TYR A 842 -6.48 42.14 -17.18
N PRO A 843 -7.52 41.42 -16.73
CA PRO A 843 -7.82 41.22 -15.32
C PRO A 843 -6.69 40.52 -14.54
N LEU A 844 -6.00 39.54 -15.15
CA LEU A 844 -4.81 38.92 -14.55
C LEU A 844 -3.69 39.95 -14.39
N LEU A 845 -3.37 40.69 -15.46
CA LEU A 845 -2.38 41.77 -15.42
C LEU A 845 -2.71 42.82 -14.35
N ALA A 846 -3.98 43.26 -14.29
CA ALA A 846 -4.44 44.22 -13.30
C ALA A 846 -4.33 43.68 -11.87
N THR A 847 -4.60 42.39 -11.66
CA THR A 847 -4.43 41.73 -10.36
C THR A 847 -2.96 41.76 -9.93
N ILE A 848 -2.03 41.44 -10.84
CA ILE A 848 -0.59 41.49 -10.54
C ILE A 848 -0.16 42.93 -10.21
N GLN A 849 -0.63 43.92 -10.98
CA GLN A 849 -0.31 45.33 -10.77
C GLN A 849 -0.89 45.91 -9.47
N GLN A 850 -1.99 45.36 -8.95
CA GLN A 850 -2.62 45.80 -7.70
C GLN A 850 -1.95 45.21 -6.45
N SER A 851 -1.05 44.22 -6.60
CA SER A 851 -0.31 43.68 -5.46
C SER A 851 0.63 44.75 -4.88
N PRO A 852 0.63 45.00 -3.56
CA PRO A 852 1.44 46.04 -2.93
C PRO A 852 2.95 45.79 -3.06
N LEU A 853 3.35 44.58 -3.47
CA LEU A 853 4.74 44.19 -3.68
C LEU A 853 5.27 44.63 -5.06
N VAL A 854 4.40 44.87 -6.04
CA VAL A 854 4.78 45.09 -7.43
C VAL A 854 4.79 46.59 -7.74
N GLU A 855 5.93 47.09 -8.26
CA GLU A 855 6.03 48.46 -8.76
C GLU A 855 5.51 48.56 -10.21
N ARG A 856 5.92 47.62 -11.06
CA ARG A 856 5.48 47.56 -12.47
C ARG A 856 5.67 46.17 -13.08
N VAL A 857 4.71 45.72 -13.89
CA VAL A 857 4.85 44.54 -14.74
C VAL A 857 5.43 44.94 -16.10
N THR A 858 6.49 44.27 -16.54
CA THR A 858 7.15 44.54 -17.83
C THR A 858 6.68 43.59 -18.93
N ASP A 859 6.44 42.33 -18.60
CA ASP A 859 5.95 41.32 -19.54
C ASP A 859 5.02 40.34 -18.83
N LEU A 860 4.01 39.84 -19.54
CA LEU A 860 3.12 38.78 -19.10
C LEU A 860 2.76 37.93 -20.32
N SER A 861 2.96 36.62 -20.23
CA SER A 861 2.54 35.66 -21.23
C SER A 861 1.83 34.47 -20.58
N MET A 862 0.86 33.94 -21.31
CA MET A 862 0.05 32.79 -20.90
C MET A 862 0.10 31.74 -22.01
N THR A 863 0.39 30.49 -21.65
CA THR A 863 0.43 29.35 -22.57
C THR A 863 -0.32 28.15 -22.00
N VAL A 864 -0.98 27.37 -22.86
CA VAL A 864 -1.67 26.13 -22.46
C VAL A 864 -0.79 24.95 -22.82
N ALA A 865 -0.38 24.15 -21.83
CA ALA A 865 0.58 23.08 -22.06
C ALA A 865 -0.03 21.77 -22.62
N ASN A 866 -1.29 21.46 -22.29
CA ASN A 866 -1.83 20.08 -22.41
C ASN A 866 -3.17 19.94 -23.17
N ARG A 867 -3.55 20.88 -24.05
CA ARG A 867 -4.82 20.75 -24.80
C ARG A 867 -4.67 19.83 -26.03
N PHE A 868 -5.01 18.55 -25.90
CA PHE A 868 -5.14 17.65 -27.05
C PHE A 868 -6.49 17.89 -27.75
N THR A 869 -6.47 18.66 -28.84
CA THR A 869 -7.68 18.83 -29.67
C THR A 869 -7.88 17.63 -30.59
N ASN A 870 -8.88 16.79 -30.30
CA ASN A 870 -9.45 15.84 -31.27
C ASN A 870 -10.28 16.59 -32.32
N ALA A 871 -9.63 17.40 -33.15
CA ALA A 871 -10.23 18.00 -34.34
C ALA A 871 -9.31 17.73 -35.53
N VAL A 872 -9.79 16.93 -36.47
CA VAL A 872 -9.11 16.68 -37.75
C VAL A 872 -8.97 18.02 -38.47
N GLY A 873 -7.75 18.59 -38.45
CA GLY A 873 -7.42 19.81 -39.19
C GLY A 873 -7.09 21.06 -38.38
N ALA A 874 -6.70 20.96 -37.10
CA ALA A 874 -6.11 22.10 -36.37
C ALA A 874 -4.70 21.79 -35.86
N SER A 875 -3.78 22.67 -36.22
CA SER A 875 -2.34 22.68 -35.92
C SER A 875 -1.99 22.53 -34.43
N THR A 876 -1.03 21.65 -34.12
CA THR A 876 -0.24 21.67 -32.89
C THR A 876 0.57 22.97 -32.84
N VAL A 877 0.07 23.99 -32.15
CA VAL A 877 0.83 25.20 -31.84
C VAL A 877 0.45 25.61 -30.41
N GLY A 878 1.45 25.66 -29.52
CA GLY A 878 1.36 26.47 -28.31
C GLY A 878 1.16 27.92 -28.72
N GLU A 879 -0.08 28.41 -28.69
CA GLU A 879 -0.35 29.83 -28.88
C GLU A 879 0.22 30.58 -27.67
N ASN A 880 1.32 31.32 -27.87
CA ASN A 880 1.69 32.41 -26.96
C ASN A 880 0.59 33.47 -27.03
N ALA A 881 -0.30 33.46 -26.04
CA ALA A 881 -1.45 34.33 -25.97
C ALA A 881 -1.09 35.65 -25.26
N VAL A 882 -0.26 36.50 -25.88
CA VAL A 882 -0.08 37.87 -25.39
C VAL A 882 -1.34 38.67 -25.74
N GLY A 883 -2.07 39.10 -24.72
CA GLY A 883 -3.30 39.91 -24.90
C GLY A 883 -4.57 39.14 -25.25
N LYS A 884 -4.57 37.80 -25.24
CA LYS A 884 -5.77 36.96 -25.44
C LYS A 884 -6.17 36.27 -24.14
N SER A 885 -7.47 36.21 -23.86
CA SER A 885 -8.03 35.40 -22.76
C SER A 885 -7.99 33.91 -23.11
N ILE A 886 -7.84 33.05 -22.10
CA ILE A 886 -7.93 31.58 -22.25
C ILE A 886 -9.28 31.13 -21.70
N GLU A 887 -10.09 30.50 -22.54
CA GLU A 887 -11.38 29.89 -22.14
C GLU A 887 -11.21 28.39 -21.90
N ALA A 888 -11.86 27.88 -20.86
CA ALA A 888 -11.99 26.46 -20.56
C ALA A 888 -13.12 25.84 -21.38
N ALA A 889 -12.96 24.59 -21.81
CA ALA A 889 -14.09 23.81 -22.30
C ALA A 889 -15.07 23.44 -21.16
N ASP A 890 -16.25 22.91 -21.51
CA ASP A 890 -17.32 22.61 -20.55
C ASP A 890 -16.94 21.56 -19.49
N ASN A 891 -15.93 20.74 -19.76
CA ASN A 891 -15.37 19.74 -18.84
C ASN A 891 -13.98 20.12 -18.28
N GLU A 892 -13.46 21.31 -18.55
CA GLU A 892 -12.13 21.76 -18.17
C GLU A 892 -12.15 22.76 -17.01
N VAL A 893 -11.17 22.66 -16.11
CA VAL A 893 -10.86 23.68 -15.10
C VAL A 893 -9.42 24.12 -15.29
N LEU A 894 -9.20 25.44 -15.37
CA LEU A 894 -7.87 26.02 -15.63
C LEU A 894 -7.07 26.14 -14.34
N ILE A 895 -5.80 25.71 -14.38
CA ILE A 895 -4.83 25.77 -13.28
C ILE A 895 -3.68 26.68 -13.67
N LEU A 896 -3.32 27.66 -12.84
CA LEU A 896 -2.13 28.47 -13.07
C LEU A 896 -0.88 27.71 -12.66
N VAL A 897 0.12 27.66 -13.55
CA VAL A 897 1.42 27.02 -13.30
C VAL A 897 2.54 28.02 -13.60
N TRP A 898 3.55 28.05 -12.74
CA TRP A 898 4.74 28.87 -12.91
C TRP A 898 5.92 27.94 -13.18
N PRO A 899 6.45 27.90 -14.41
CA PRO A 899 7.65 27.13 -14.70
C PRO A 899 8.87 27.81 -14.04
N ASP A 900 9.71 27.01 -13.38
CA ASP A 900 10.93 27.51 -12.75
C ASP A 900 11.95 27.96 -13.80
N ASP A 901 12.28 29.26 -13.80
CA ASP A 901 13.32 29.84 -14.67
C ASP A 901 14.74 29.68 -14.09
N THR A 902 14.94 28.76 -13.14
CA THR A 902 16.26 28.47 -12.55
C THR A 902 16.69 27.02 -12.75
N SER A 903 17.23 26.72 -13.94
CA SER A 903 18.50 25.98 -14.12
C SER A 903 18.75 25.63 -15.60
N PRO A 904 19.70 26.27 -16.29
CA PRO A 904 20.42 25.64 -17.40
C PRO A 904 21.71 24.99 -16.85
N ASN A 905 21.84 23.67 -17.04
CA ASN A 905 23.07 22.87 -16.91
C ASN A 905 23.75 22.72 -15.53
N GLN A 906 23.33 21.70 -14.77
CA GLN A 906 24.21 20.69 -14.13
C GLN A 906 23.39 19.39 -14.17
N GLY A 907 23.74 18.31 -14.88
CA GLY A 907 25.02 17.61 -14.86
C GLY A 907 24.92 16.45 -13.87
N VAL A 908 24.57 15.26 -14.37
CA VAL A 908 24.99 13.90 -13.92
C VAL A 908 24.75 13.50 -12.46
N ASP A 909 24.10 12.35 -12.27
CA ASP A 909 24.11 11.42 -11.11
C ASP A 909 23.97 11.98 -9.68
N HIS A 910 22.96 11.51 -8.94
CA HIS A 910 23.13 10.60 -7.78
C HIS A 910 21.83 10.44 -6.95
N GLU A 911 21.57 9.16 -6.62
CA GLU A 911 20.80 8.55 -5.49
C GLU A 911 19.26 8.61 -5.45
#